data_AF-A0AAI9SYQ9-F1
#
_entry.id   AF-A0AAI9SYQ9-F1
#
_cell.length_a   1.000
_cell.length_b   1.000
_cell.length_c   1.000
_cell.angle_alpha   90.00
_cell.angle_beta   90.00
_cell.angle_gamma   90.00
#
_symmetry.space_group_name_H-M   'P 1'
#
loop_
_entity.id
_entity.type
_entity.pdbx_description
1 polymer ?
#
loop_
_entity_poly.entity_id
_entity_poly.type
_entity_poly.pdbx_seq_one_letter_code
_entity_poly.pdbx_strand_id
1 'polypeptide(L)'
;MIVNRRIHVYCRRREIQKIVERIRCNQAGSCSIPRRSFKTSLCVCQDSSSSSRSSGVLVNWISNPIRSIEKSSGNLRVKKAGNTSNSKNAKIYQELDILVARRDYAQILARSSELNFDLVNFIISKVRDSIGSNKEEILVEKVPYSLNMVTTPDLTREAIDFLSKLVAMTTPTTATANYVWVYYHLNNVEKLVESFTSIKNPDKQTIAYVLNSLMVNYEFEMFKRVYHNLIINTNTRLSADLFSLITTQLIANDCLFETLFYCYQLWINLPNCDPPEAESVSMILNEFYKYGTIHEIRDFKRLISKQFGQDYLIQSVIFQHEIINREYLLFKKNLCDSDYDMIEALMPPEGEKAAKFCQLWVKFMIRYSNLENLKYIIRLYKDKTGEEESLNFFRSFLEYYMRHKQLLSLLKLIEASTKTVPYKEEYLKLLVETFTVCYSRFAPILVEAVNRWLQKPDFFKLQKVESQFFPFRLLEPLNTRKYKDWSNMKFRSRLSQAQREQNKLEVRFRIDQGFPVLLNKGARPDIQVVFDTFTEADLSDKLIIKKILTRTRQHNWKNQKILELRSLQHPTLTQEHLLKYFRYNKDQLNDSHKFLFIRMLLNFNLTQEASYLLETIDVLNMNDKNKMIKLVLELRMYLAQNNFQAMIEVINNFSLNGLYLSPYLQTQCFYIESMLRTKLRKAQFGGTTNIELSEKELALGKRCLLTIKDFIADIKAHLQKSEEEVPVLIERIIKVLDEWKSNGQHYVAPL
;
A
#
# COMPACT_ATOMS: atom_id res chain seq x y z
N MET A 1 17.90 -34.79 -43.28
CA MET A 1 16.51 -35.05 -42.86
C MET A 1 16.36 -34.92 -41.35
N ILE A 2 16.19 -33.71 -40.82
CA ILE A 2 15.39 -33.37 -39.62
C ILE A 2 14.99 -31.90 -39.85
N VAL A 3 13.81 -31.65 -40.42
CA VAL A 3 13.25 -30.30 -40.57
C VAL A 3 12.18 -30.14 -39.50
N ASN A 4 12.54 -29.44 -38.43
CA ASN A 4 11.75 -29.33 -37.23
C ASN A 4 10.69 -28.21 -37.35
N ARG A 5 9.47 -28.54 -36.92
CA ARG A 5 8.23 -27.75 -36.98
C ARG A 5 8.32 -26.37 -36.29
N ARG A 6 8.92 -25.37 -36.94
CA ARG A 6 8.88 -23.95 -36.51
C ARG A 6 8.06 -23.01 -37.40
N ILE A 7 7.46 -23.50 -38.48
CA ILE A 7 6.79 -22.64 -39.48
C ILE A 7 5.31 -22.34 -39.16
N HIS A 8 4.62 -23.16 -38.35
CA HIS A 8 3.17 -22.97 -38.14
C HIS A 8 2.74 -21.86 -37.16
N VAL A 9 3.65 -21.30 -36.36
CA VAL A 9 3.33 -20.19 -35.43
C VAL A 9 3.48 -18.82 -36.10
N TYR A 10 4.30 -18.70 -37.15
CA TYR A 10 4.55 -17.43 -37.85
C TYR A 10 3.43 -17.08 -38.86
N CYS A 11 2.85 -18.05 -39.55
CA CYS A 11 1.78 -17.79 -40.53
C CYS A 11 0.44 -17.38 -39.88
N ARG A 12 0.09 -17.93 -38.71
CA ARG A 12 -1.15 -17.56 -37.99
C ARG A 12 -1.17 -16.12 -37.45
N ARG A 13 0.00 -15.51 -37.23
CA ARG A 13 0.09 -14.10 -36.80
C ARG A 13 -0.16 -13.11 -37.95
N ARG A 14 0.21 -13.46 -39.19
CA ARG A 14 0.00 -12.60 -40.38
C ARG A 14 -1.48 -12.43 -40.74
N GLU A 15 -2.31 -13.45 -40.54
CA GLU A 15 -3.75 -13.35 -40.83
C GLU A 15 -4.51 -12.49 -39.81
N ILE A 16 -4.16 -12.59 -38.53
CA ILE A 16 -4.68 -11.69 -37.48
C ILE A 16 -4.21 -10.24 -37.74
N GLN A 17 -2.99 -10.06 -38.25
CA GLN A 17 -2.43 -8.75 -38.58
C GLN A 17 -3.16 -8.07 -39.75
N LYS A 18 -3.57 -8.83 -40.78
CA LYS A 18 -4.41 -8.33 -41.89
C LYS A 18 -5.83 -7.94 -41.44
N ILE A 19 -6.39 -8.63 -40.43
CA ILE A 19 -7.70 -8.29 -39.86
C ILE A 19 -7.62 -7.01 -39.01
N VAL A 20 -6.54 -6.84 -38.24
CA VAL A 20 -6.31 -5.63 -37.42
C VAL A 20 -5.93 -4.40 -38.26
N GLU A 21 -5.22 -4.57 -39.38
CA GLU A 21 -4.92 -3.47 -40.31
C GLU A 21 -6.17 -2.97 -41.04
N ARG A 22 -7.11 -3.85 -41.42
CA ARG A 22 -8.40 -3.45 -41.99
C ARG A 22 -9.30 -2.69 -41.01
N ILE A 23 -9.17 -2.95 -39.70
CA ILE A 23 -9.91 -2.22 -38.66
C ILE A 23 -9.27 -0.83 -38.39
N ARG A 24 -7.96 -0.66 -38.60
CA ARG A 24 -7.26 0.61 -38.39
C ARG A 24 -7.37 1.61 -39.54
N CYS A 25 -7.56 1.15 -40.78
CA CYS A 25 -7.64 2.05 -41.94
C CYS A 25 -8.95 2.85 -42.04
N ASN A 26 -9.98 2.56 -41.23
CA ASN A 26 -11.25 3.30 -41.25
C ASN A 26 -11.35 4.44 -40.21
N GLN A 27 -10.27 4.80 -39.52
CA GLN A 27 -10.28 5.87 -38.50
C GLN A 27 -9.17 6.93 -38.69
N ALA A 28 -8.60 7.05 -39.88
CA ALA A 28 -7.62 8.10 -40.20
C ALA A 28 -8.32 9.34 -40.78
N GLY A 29 -8.94 10.14 -39.92
CA GLY A 29 -9.29 11.54 -40.18
C GLY A 29 -8.37 12.45 -39.37
N SER A 30 -7.43 13.09 -40.07
CA SER A 30 -6.59 14.25 -39.73
C SER A 30 -6.62 14.83 -38.29
N CYS A 31 -5.44 14.89 -37.64
CA CYS A 31 -4.96 16.13 -37.01
C CYS A 31 -3.49 16.00 -36.57
N SER A 32 -2.62 16.77 -37.23
CA SER A 32 -1.22 17.00 -36.90
C SER A 32 -1.08 18.14 -35.89
N ILE A 33 -0.44 17.92 -34.74
CA ILE A 33 0.01 18.98 -33.82
C ILE A 33 1.43 18.65 -33.30
N PRO A 34 2.34 19.65 -33.16
CA PRO A 34 3.79 19.44 -33.20
C PRO A 34 4.43 19.18 -31.83
N ARG A 35 5.62 18.57 -31.89
CA ARG A 35 6.55 18.28 -30.79
C ARG A 35 6.89 19.56 -29.99
N ARG A 36 6.62 19.53 -28.68
CA ARG A 36 7.33 20.36 -27.68
C ARG A 36 7.81 19.48 -26.52
N SER A 37 9.01 19.82 -26.07
CA SER A 37 9.86 19.12 -25.12
C SER A 37 9.22 18.96 -23.74
N PHE A 38 9.25 17.73 -23.22
CA PHE A 38 8.79 17.39 -21.88
C PHE A 38 9.84 17.82 -20.84
N LYS A 39 9.49 18.81 -20.01
CA LYS A 39 10.11 18.98 -18.68
C LYS A 39 9.30 18.14 -17.70
N THR A 40 9.94 17.08 -17.21
CA THR A 40 9.43 16.18 -16.16
C THR A 40 9.39 16.92 -14.82
N SER A 41 8.20 17.20 -14.31
CA SER A 41 7.95 17.56 -12.92
C SER A 41 7.57 16.29 -12.14
N LEU A 42 8.38 15.99 -11.12
CA LEU A 42 8.23 14.83 -10.24
C LEU A 42 7.08 15.06 -9.24
N CYS A 43 6.21 14.06 -9.08
CA CYS A 43 5.33 13.92 -7.93
C CYS A 43 5.68 12.61 -7.24
N VAL A 44 5.78 12.65 -5.91
CA VAL A 44 6.19 11.55 -5.03
C VAL A 44 4.93 10.84 -4.54
N CYS A 45 4.85 9.51 -4.67
CA CYS A 45 3.75 8.70 -4.16
C CYS A 45 4.26 7.28 -3.92
N GLN A 46 4.49 6.95 -2.64
CA GLN A 46 4.80 5.63 -2.14
C GLN A 46 3.60 4.70 -2.24
N ASP A 47 3.80 3.47 -2.73
CA ASP A 47 2.86 2.36 -2.58
C ASP A 47 3.64 1.08 -2.28
N SER A 48 3.56 0.65 -1.02
CA SER A 48 3.78 -0.72 -0.59
C SER A 48 2.91 -0.97 0.64
N SER A 49 2.45 -2.21 0.77
CA SER A 49 1.31 -2.64 1.59
C SER A 49 1.54 -2.61 3.12
N SER A 50 1.75 -1.41 3.67
CA SER A 50 1.97 -1.14 5.10
C SER A 50 1.41 0.23 5.53
N SER A 51 0.22 0.65 5.10
CA SER A 51 -0.37 1.92 5.59
C SER A 51 -1.90 1.92 5.71
N SER A 52 -2.39 1.39 6.83
CA SER A 52 -3.54 1.97 7.54
C SER A 52 -3.36 1.78 9.06
N ARG A 53 -2.23 2.28 9.57
CA ARG A 53 -2.00 2.44 11.00
C ARG A 53 -2.22 3.92 11.36
N SER A 54 -3.41 4.18 11.90
CA SER A 54 -3.73 5.18 12.93
C SER A 54 -3.45 6.66 12.64
N SER A 55 -3.96 7.26 11.56
CA SER A 55 -3.98 8.74 11.46
C SER A 55 -4.94 9.40 12.48
N GLY A 56 -5.87 8.65 13.10
CA GLY A 56 -6.84 9.23 14.05
C GLY A 56 -6.28 9.56 15.44
N VAL A 57 -5.26 8.85 15.90
CA VAL A 57 -4.61 9.08 17.22
C VAL A 57 -3.29 9.84 17.05
N LEU A 58 -2.69 9.80 15.86
CA LEU A 58 -1.52 10.62 15.49
C LEU A 58 -1.84 12.13 15.49
N VAL A 59 -3.05 12.55 15.08
CA VAL A 59 -3.34 13.97 14.76
C VAL A 59 -3.39 14.90 15.99
N ASN A 60 -3.76 14.41 17.17
CA ASN A 60 -3.89 15.28 18.34
C ASN A 60 -2.59 15.57 19.09
N TRP A 61 -1.54 14.75 18.93
CA TRP A 61 -0.25 14.95 19.61
C TRP A 61 0.81 15.61 18.73
N ILE A 62 0.66 15.48 17.41
CA ILE A 62 1.63 15.95 16.41
C ILE A 62 1.54 17.47 16.18
N SER A 63 0.42 18.10 16.55
CA SER A 63 0.20 19.55 16.42
C SER A 63 0.65 20.36 17.64
N ASN A 64 0.79 19.77 18.84
CA ASN A 64 1.33 20.39 20.06
C ASN A 64 1.72 19.31 21.10
N PRO A 65 3.02 19.04 21.36
CA PRO A 65 3.42 17.90 22.21
C PRO A 65 3.14 18.08 23.72
N ILE A 66 2.60 19.21 24.18
CA ILE A 66 2.29 19.44 25.60
C ILE A 66 1.00 20.28 25.73
N ARG A 67 -0.16 19.63 25.89
CA ARG A 67 -1.34 20.25 26.53
C ARG A 67 -2.12 19.33 27.47
N SER A 68 -1.72 18.07 27.65
CA SER A 68 -2.36 17.15 28.61
C SER A 68 -1.72 17.13 30.01
N ILE A 69 -0.67 17.92 30.27
CA ILE A 69 0.08 17.89 31.55
C ILE A 69 -0.24 19.08 32.50
N GLU A 70 -1.00 20.10 32.06
CA GLU A 70 -1.32 21.27 32.90
C GLU A 70 -2.61 21.17 33.73
N LYS A 71 -3.18 19.97 33.94
CA LYS A 71 -4.30 19.81 34.90
C LYS A 71 -3.94 19.08 36.19
N SER A 72 -2.67 18.71 36.40
CA SER A 72 -2.24 18.09 37.66
C SER A 72 -0.77 18.36 37.99
N SER A 73 -0.36 19.63 38.04
CA SER A 73 0.80 20.04 38.83
C SER A 73 0.73 21.54 39.11
N GLY A 74 0.65 21.88 40.39
CA GLY A 74 0.56 23.27 40.83
C GLY A 74 1.83 24.07 40.52
N ASN A 75 1.62 25.33 40.15
CA ASN A 75 2.51 26.48 40.36
C ASN A 75 4.02 26.18 40.44
N LEU A 76 4.68 26.15 39.29
CA LEU A 76 6.11 26.44 39.19
C LEU A 76 6.31 27.72 38.38
N ARG A 77 6.28 28.85 39.09
CA ARG A 77 6.80 30.14 38.62
C ARG A 77 8.24 29.93 38.14
N VAL A 78 8.47 30.13 36.85
CA VAL A 78 9.81 30.36 36.30
C VAL A 78 10.42 31.54 37.06
N LYS A 79 11.48 31.28 37.83
CA LYS A 79 12.32 32.33 38.40
C LYS A 79 12.87 33.14 37.22
N LYS A 80 12.43 34.40 37.12
CA LYS A 80 13.10 35.43 36.31
C LYS A 80 14.55 35.48 36.75
N ALA A 81 15.45 35.04 35.87
CA ALA A 81 16.87 35.30 36.02
C ALA A 81 17.09 36.82 36.02
N GLY A 82 17.95 37.25 36.93
CA GLY A 82 18.11 38.62 37.37
C GLY A 82 18.44 39.64 36.28
N ASN A 83 17.99 40.86 36.55
CA ASN A 83 18.41 42.09 35.91
C ASN A 83 19.94 42.24 35.96
N THR A 84 20.58 42.24 34.79
CA THR A 84 21.82 43.01 34.54
C THR A 84 21.85 43.44 33.08
N SER A 85 21.48 44.71 32.87
CA SER A 85 21.99 45.65 31.86
C SER A 85 22.62 45.11 30.57
N ASN A 86 21.84 45.19 29.48
CA ASN A 86 22.28 45.84 28.24
C ASN A 86 21.05 46.45 27.54
N SER A 87 20.78 47.73 27.81
CA SER A 87 19.64 48.49 27.27
C SER A 87 19.59 48.51 25.72
N LYS A 88 20.73 48.29 25.06
CA LYS A 88 20.83 48.12 23.59
C LYS A 88 20.20 46.81 23.10
N ASN A 89 20.44 45.68 23.77
CA ASN A 89 19.93 44.38 23.29
C ASN A 89 18.41 44.29 23.42
N ALA A 90 17.81 44.84 24.48
CA ALA A 90 16.36 44.84 24.66
C ALA A 90 15.60 45.58 23.53
N LYS A 91 16.17 46.68 23.02
CA LYS A 91 15.63 47.40 21.85
C LYS A 91 15.76 46.57 20.57
N ILE A 92 16.91 45.92 20.36
CA ILE A 92 17.14 45.04 19.21
C ILE A 92 16.16 43.85 19.21
N TYR A 93 15.91 43.22 20.37
CA TYR A 93 14.91 42.16 20.50
C TYR A 93 13.49 42.62 20.12
N GLN A 94 13.08 43.81 20.57
CA GLN A 94 11.76 44.38 20.24
C GLN A 94 11.65 44.75 18.75
N GLU A 95 12.70 45.33 18.16
CA GLU A 95 12.75 45.63 16.72
C GLU A 95 12.68 44.36 15.87
N LEU A 96 13.43 43.32 16.23
CA LEU A 96 13.41 42.03 15.53
C LEU A 96 12.06 41.33 15.67
N ASP A 97 11.40 41.39 16.84
CA ASP A 97 10.05 40.83 17.03
C ASP A 97 9.03 41.51 16.11
N ILE A 98 9.13 42.84 15.96
CA ILE A 98 8.30 43.61 15.02
C ILE A 98 8.59 43.22 13.56
N LEU A 99 9.87 43.05 13.18
CA LEU A 99 10.25 42.64 11.82
C LEU A 99 9.79 41.21 11.49
N VAL A 100 9.89 40.28 12.44
CA VAL A 100 9.37 38.91 12.30
C VAL A 100 7.85 38.91 12.19
N ALA A 101 7.15 39.70 13.01
CA ALA A 101 5.70 39.85 12.94
C ALA A 101 5.23 40.45 11.60
N ARG A 102 6.03 41.36 11.02
CA ARG A 102 5.81 41.95 9.68
C ARG A 102 6.30 41.08 8.53
N ARG A 103 6.98 39.96 8.80
CA ARG A 103 7.59 39.05 7.81
C ARG A 103 8.62 39.73 6.91
N ASP A 104 9.29 40.78 7.38
CA ASP A 104 10.34 41.48 6.63
C ASP A 104 11.69 40.79 6.81
N TYR A 105 11.81 39.60 6.25
CA TYR A 105 12.99 38.74 6.36
C TYR A 105 14.23 39.35 5.68
N ALA A 106 14.04 40.18 4.65
CA ALA A 106 15.12 40.83 3.92
C ALA A 106 15.87 41.84 4.81
N GLN A 107 15.14 42.64 5.59
CA GLN A 107 15.76 43.57 6.54
C GLN A 107 16.50 42.85 7.68
N ILE A 108 15.98 41.72 8.14
CA ILE A 108 16.65 40.92 9.18
C ILE A 108 17.97 40.35 8.64
N LEU A 109 18.00 39.83 7.41
CA LEU A 109 19.24 39.34 6.77
C LEU A 109 20.25 40.45 6.47
N ALA A 110 19.78 41.66 6.13
CA ALA A 110 20.65 42.82 5.90
C ALA A 110 21.41 43.25 7.17
N ARG A 111 20.88 42.94 8.36
CA ARG A 111 21.53 43.18 9.66
C ARG A 111 22.38 42.00 10.15
N SER A 112 22.75 41.07 9.28
CA SER A 112 23.46 39.83 9.65
C SER A 112 24.78 40.06 10.42
N SER A 113 25.49 41.16 10.17
CA SER A 113 26.70 41.53 10.91
C SER A 113 26.46 41.90 12.39
N GLU A 114 25.21 42.18 12.78
CA GLU A 114 24.80 42.56 14.14
C GLU A 114 24.18 41.38 14.92
N LEU A 115 23.93 40.25 14.24
CA LEU A 115 23.25 39.10 14.82
C LEU A 115 24.25 38.17 15.53
N ASN A 116 24.14 38.11 16.86
CA ASN A 116 24.82 37.09 17.65
C ASN A 116 23.96 35.81 17.78
N PHE A 117 24.55 34.77 18.35
CA PHE A 117 23.90 33.46 18.50
C PHE A 117 22.54 33.50 19.23
N ASP A 118 22.42 34.31 20.29
CA ASP A 118 21.18 34.42 21.07
C ASP A 118 20.05 35.10 20.29
N LEU A 119 20.39 36.14 19.52
CA LEU A 119 19.43 36.84 18.66
C LEU A 119 18.93 35.94 17.52
N VAL A 120 19.80 35.12 16.94
CA VAL A 120 19.41 34.14 15.92
C VAL A 120 18.50 33.07 16.50
N ASN A 121 18.81 32.54 17.68
CA ASN A 121 17.92 31.60 18.37
C ASN A 121 16.54 32.19 18.69
N PHE A 122 16.48 33.47 19.08
CA PHE A 122 15.23 34.19 19.31
C PHE A 122 14.41 34.35 18.03
N ILE A 123 15.04 34.76 16.93
CA ILE A 123 14.39 34.88 15.62
C ILE A 123 13.82 33.52 15.18
N ILE A 124 14.60 32.44 15.29
CA ILE A 124 14.12 31.08 14.94
C ILE A 124 12.89 30.71 15.78
N SER A 125 12.91 30.98 17.09
CA SER A 125 11.77 30.70 17.98
C SER A 125 10.52 31.48 17.57
N LYS A 126 10.66 32.78 17.27
CA LYS A 126 9.53 33.62 16.89
C LYS A 126 8.94 33.29 15.53
N VAL A 127 9.78 32.91 14.57
CA VAL A 127 9.33 32.41 13.27
C VAL A 127 8.64 31.05 13.43
N ARG A 128 9.16 30.17 14.28
CA ARG A 128 8.52 28.89 14.62
C ARG A 128 7.13 29.10 15.23
N ASP A 129 6.99 30.04 16.16
CA ASP A 129 5.70 30.36 16.80
C ASP A 129 4.70 30.95 15.80
N SER A 130 5.16 31.81 14.87
CA SER A 130 4.30 32.42 13.85
C SER A 130 3.80 31.43 12.80
N ILE A 131 4.58 30.37 12.52
CA ILE A 131 4.14 29.23 11.71
C ILE A 131 3.06 28.42 12.45
N GLY A 132 3.14 28.31 13.79
CA GLY A 132 2.21 27.54 14.61
C GLY A 132 0.88 28.23 14.98
N SER A 133 0.75 29.56 14.80
CA SER A 133 -0.43 30.33 15.19
C SER A 133 -1.59 30.36 14.18
N ASN A 134 -1.42 29.84 12.96
CA ASN A 134 -2.52 29.68 12.01
C ASN A 134 -3.30 28.39 12.33
N LYS A 135 -4.52 28.55 12.83
CA LYS A 135 -5.45 27.50 13.31
C LYS A 135 -6.03 26.56 12.23
N GLU A 136 -5.40 26.44 11.07
CA GLU A 136 -5.71 25.34 10.16
C GLU A 136 -4.62 24.29 10.32
N GLU A 137 -5.04 23.06 10.59
CA GLU A 137 -4.23 21.85 10.76
C GLU A 137 -3.07 21.77 9.74
N ILE A 138 -1.93 22.40 10.05
CA ILE A 138 -0.66 22.04 9.41
C ILE A 138 -0.27 20.72 10.05
N LEU A 139 -0.87 19.67 9.53
CA LEU A 139 -0.52 18.27 9.72
C LEU A 139 1.01 18.13 9.56
N VAL A 140 1.74 18.04 10.68
CA VAL A 140 3.14 17.61 10.72
C VAL A 140 3.25 16.10 10.38
N GLU A 141 2.27 15.55 9.64
CA GLU A 141 2.16 14.15 9.23
C GLU A 141 2.89 13.79 7.93
N LYS A 142 3.48 14.74 7.19
CA LYS A 142 4.17 14.39 5.95
C LYS A 142 5.55 15.02 5.85
N VAL A 143 6.54 14.20 6.23
CA VAL A 143 7.92 14.22 5.70
C VAL A 143 8.75 15.43 6.21
N PRO A 144 10.05 15.29 6.57
CA PRO A 144 10.91 16.46 6.74
C PRO A 144 10.84 17.29 5.46
N TYR A 145 10.57 18.60 5.55
CA TYR A 145 10.32 19.50 4.41
C TYR A 145 11.54 19.55 3.47
N SER A 146 11.74 18.50 2.66
CA SER A 146 12.46 18.70 1.42
C SER A 146 11.71 19.78 0.66
N LEU A 147 12.44 20.72 0.07
CA LEU A 147 12.01 21.71 -0.92
C LEU A 147 11.28 21.12 -2.17
N ASN A 148 10.72 19.92 -2.07
CA ASN A 148 9.94 19.21 -3.08
C ASN A 148 8.55 18.84 -2.53
N MET A 149 7.64 19.82 -2.49
CA MET A 149 6.22 19.60 -2.80
C MET A 149 5.67 20.87 -3.45
N VAL A 150 5.14 20.70 -4.66
CA VAL A 150 4.35 21.68 -5.38
C VAL A 150 2.94 21.64 -4.79
N THR A 151 2.51 22.75 -4.19
CA THR A 151 1.16 23.23 -3.80
C THR A 151 1.25 23.86 -2.39
N THR A 152 1.08 25.19 -2.35
CA THR A 152 1.42 26.23 -1.34
C THR A 152 0.93 25.98 0.11
N PRO A 153 1.56 26.63 1.14
CA PRO A 153 1.48 28.07 1.40
C PRO A 153 2.85 28.76 1.21
N ASP A 154 2.91 29.81 0.37
CA ASP A 154 4.15 30.56 0.07
C ASP A 154 4.88 31.07 1.34
N LEU A 155 4.13 31.28 2.41
CA LEU A 155 4.59 31.80 3.69
C LEU A 155 5.54 30.87 4.47
N THR A 156 5.26 29.57 4.49
CA THR A 156 6.11 28.59 5.21
C THR A 156 7.41 28.35 4.44
N ARG A 157 7.36 28.40 3.11
CA ARG A 157 8.53 28.27 2.24
C ARG A 157 9.46 29.48 2.37
N GLU A 158 8.89 30.67 2.39
CA GLU A 158 9.64 31.92 2.61
C GLU A 158 10.33 31.93 3.98
N ALA A 159 9.60 31.54 5.03
CA ALA A 159 10.14 31.41 6.38
C ALA A 159 11.28 30.37 6.44
N ILE A 160 11.12 29.19 5.83
CA ILE A 160 12.15 28.14 5.82
C ILE A 160 13.39 28.57 5.00
N ASP A 161 13.21 29.23 3.85
CA ASP A 161 14.32 29.76 3.04
C ASP A 161 15.10 30.83 3.81
N PHE A 162 14.39 31.74 4.49
CA PHE A 162 14.98 32.71 5.42
C PHE A 162 15.78 32.03 6.53
N LEU A 163 15.19 31.06 7.24
CA LEU A 163 15.87 30.34 8.32
C LEU A 163 17.10 29.56 7.81
N SER A 164 17.07 29.05 6.58
CA SER A 164 18.22 28.38 5.96
C SER A 164 19.40 29.33 5.76
N LYS A 165 19.13 30.54 5.29
CA LYS A 165 20.13 31.60 5.08
C LYS A 165 20.66 32.11 6.41
N LEU A 166 19.77 32.33 7.38
CA LEU A 166 20.13 32.78 8.72
C LEU A 166 21.06 31.79 9.42
N VAL A 167 20.75 30.50 9.37
CA VAL A 167 21.57 29.43 9.98
C VAL A 167 22.90 29.24 9.24
N ALA A 168 22.94 29.45 7.92
CA ALA A 168 24.19 29.39 7.14
C ALA A 168 25.15 30.55 7.45
N MET A 169 24.62 31.69 7.93
CA MET A 169 25.41 32.88 8.28
C MET A 169 26.00 32.81 9.69
N THR A 170 25.47 31.94 10.57
CA THR A 170 26.01 31.71 11.91
C THR A 170 26.94 30.51 11.95
N THR A 171 28.18 30.69 12.41
CA THR A 171 29.06 29.58 12.80
C THR A 171 28.67 29.11 14.21
N PRO A 172 28.16 27.88 14.39
CA PRO A 172 27.72 27.43 15.71
C PRO A 172 28.95 27.09 16.56
N THR A 173 29.22 27.87 17.61
CA THR A 173 30.16 27.47 18.68
C THR A 173 29.48 26.56 19.72
N THR A 174 28.15 26.58 19.79
CA THR A 174 27.29 25.64 20.53
C THR A 174 25.98 25.46 19.75
N ALA A 175 25.41 24.25 19.63
CA ALA A 175 24.14 24.05 18.92
C ALA A 175 22.95 24.00 19.91
N THR A 176 21.79 24.52 19.50
CA THR A 176 20.55 24.48 20.30
C THR A 176 19.49 23.57 19.68
N ALA A 177 18.44 23.25 20.46
CA ALA A 177 17.24 22.57 19.98
C ALA A 177 16.58 23.27 18.76
N ASN A 178 16.72 24.59 18.65
CA ASN A 178 16.18 25.36 17.52
C ASN A 178 16.93 25.07 16.21
N TYR A 179 18.25 24.85 16.26
CA TYR A 179 19.03 24.42 15.09
C TYR A 179 18.62 23.02 14.65
N VAL A 180 18.37 22.09 15.59
CA VAL A 180 17.84 20.75 15.28
C VAL A 180 16.48 20.84 14.58
N TRP A 181 15.58 21.71 15.06
CA TRP A 181 14.27 21.95 14.43
C TRP A 181 14.43 22.50 13.00
N VAL A 182 15.33 23.46 12.78
CA VAL A 182 15.60 24.00 11.43
C VAL A 182 16.18 22.93 10.52
N TYR A 183 17.22 22.20 10.93
CA TYR A 183 17.83 21.16 10.09
C TYR A 183 16.89 19.99 9.81
N TYR A 184 15.99 19.67 10.74
CA TYR A 184 14.90 18.70 10.53
C TYR A 184 14.02 19.15 9.35
N HIS A 185 13.55 20.39 9.38
CA HIS A 185 12.72 20.94 8.31
C HIS A 185 13.49 21.21 7.03
N LEU A 186 14.81 21.44 7.06
CA LEU A 186 15.65 21.51 5.86
C LEU A 186 16.02 20.13 5.28
N ASN A 187 15.62 19.04 5.95
CA ASN A 187 16.02 17.68 5.64
C ASN A 187 17.55 17.48 5.55
N ASN A 188 18.31 18.21 6.37
CA ASN A 188 19.77 18.09 6.44
C ASN A 188 20.15 17.15 7.60
N VAL A 189 20.22 15.85 7.29
CA VAL A 189 20.42 14.80 8.29
C VAL A 189 21.79 14.89 8.97
N GLU A 190 22.85 15.19 8.21
CA GLU A 190 24.23 15.28 8.72
C GLU A 190 24.35 16.38 9.79
N LYS A 191 23.98 17.62 9.44
CA LYS A 191 24.03 18.76 10.38
C LYS A 191 23.09 18.60 11.57
N LEU A 192 21.97 17.92 11.36
CA LEU A 192 21.02 17.59 12.44
C LEU A 192 21.66 16.65 13.47
N VAL A 193 22.36 15.60 13.03
CA VAL A 193 23.06 14.68 13.95
C VAL A 193 24.24 15.36 14.63
N GLU A 194 25.02 16.16 13.90
CA GLU A 194 26.10 16.98 14.48
C GLU A 194 25.60 17.95 15.56
N SER A 195 24.47 18.61 15.29
CA SER A 195 23.86 19.52 16.28
C SER A 195 23.39 18.75 17.51
N PHE A 196 22.76 17.59 17.31
CA PHE A 196 22.25 16.76 18.39
C PHE A 196 23.35 16.23 19.31
N THR A 197 24.48 15.77 18.77
CA THR A 197 25.59 15.23 19.58
C THR A 197 26.26 16.28 20.46
N SER A 198 26.15 17.57 20.11
CA SER A 198 26.65 18.67 20.93
C SER A 198 25.75 19.04 22.12
N ILE A 199 24.49 18.58 22.13
CA ILE A 199 23.52 18.86 23.18
C ILE A 199 23.68 17.86 24.32
N LYS A 200 24.09 18.32 25.51
CA LYS A 200 24.31 17.45 26.68
C LYS A 200 23.04 16.80 27.24
N ASN A 201 21.93 17.53 27.27
CA ASN A 201 20.64 17.07 27.82
C ASN A 201 19.51 17.45 26.85
N PRO A 202 19.28 16.69 25.77
CA PRO A 202 18.23 16.97 24.82
C PRO A 202 16.85 16.70 25.45
N ASP A 203 15.88 17.57 25.18
CA ASP A 203 14.50 17.37 25.56
C ASP A 203 13.80 16.35 24.64
N LYS A 204 12.65 15.83 25.09
CA LYS A 204 11.90 14.79 24.35
C LYS A 204 11.57 15.20 22.92
N GLN A 205 11.27 16.47 22.68
CA GLN A 205 10.90 16.96 21.35
C GLN A 205 12.11 16.97 20.40
N THR A 206 13.26 17.45 20.87
CA THR A 206 14.51 17.41 20.10
C THR A 206 14.92 15.97 19.75
N ILE A 207 14.80 15.05 20.71
CA ILE A 207 15.05 13.61 20.46
C ILE A 207 14.12 13.07 19.37
N ALA A 208 12.82 13.35 19.48
CA ALA A 208 11.83 12.89 18.51
C ALA A 208 12.11 13.40 17.09
N TYR A 209 12.48 14.67 16.93
CA TYR A 209 12.85 15.23 15.61
C TYR A 209 14.05 14.48 15.00
N VAL A 210 15.10 14.26 15.78
CA VAL A 210 16.32 13.61 15.28
C VAL A 210 16.05 12.19 14.83
N LEU A 211 15.42 11.41 15.71
CA LEU A 211 15.11 10.01 15.45
C LEU A 211 14.15 9.88 14.26
N ASN A 212 13.11 10.73 14.19
CA ASN A 212 12.16 10.71 13.07
C ASN A 212 12.81 11.10 11.74
N SER A 213 13.71 12.08 11.73
CA SER A 213 14.45 12.46 10.51
C SER A 213 15.22 11.29 9.93
N LEU A 214 15.90 10.53 10.78
CA LEU A 214 16.66 9.35 10.34
C LEU A 214 15.74 8.24 9.80
N MET A 215 14.60 7.99 10.45
CA MET A 215 13.63 6.99 10.02
C MET A 215 12.99 7.34 8.67
N VAL A 216 12.55 8.58 8.48
CA VAL A 216 11.88 9.02 7.23
C VAL A 216 12.86 9.12 6.05
N ASN A 217 14.15 9.33 6.31
CA ASN A 217 15.20 9.26 5.29
C ASN A 217 15.77 7.84 5.08
N TYR A 218 15.20 6.82 5.74
CA TYR A 218 15.62 5.42 5.65
C TYR A 218 17.06 5.16 6.08
N GLU A 219 17.62 5.99 6.98
CA GLU A 219 18.98 5.87 7.53
C GLU A 219 18.98 5.09 8.86
N PHE A 220 18.50 3.84 8.85
CA PHE A 220 18.25 3.07 10.07
C PHE A 220 19.53 2.61 10.80
N GLU A 221 20.63 2.38 10.11
CA GLU A 221 21.91 2.08 10.77
C GLU A 221 22.45 3.28 11.54
N MET A 222 22.32 4.49 10.99
CA MET A 222 22.69 5.71 11.72
C MET A 222 21.72 5.96 12.87
N PHE A 223 20.41 5.78 12.64
CA PHE A 223 19.40 5.79 13.71
C PHE A 223 19.78 4.84 14.84
N LYS A 224 20.17 3.60 14.56
CA LYS A 224 20.51 2.61 15.58
C LYS A 224 21.67 3.08 16.46
N ARG A 225 22.70 3.68 15.86
CA ARG A 225 23.85 4.25 16.59
C ARG A 225 23.44 5.44 17.47
N VAL A 226 22.68 6.38 16.91
CA VAL A 226 22.20 7.56 17.63
C VAL A 226 21.27 7.15 18.78
N TYR A 227 20.33 6.24 18.52
CA TYR A 227 19.43 5.67 19.51
C TYR A 227 20.21 4.98 20.63
N HIS A 228 21.15 4.09 20.30
CA HIS A 228 21.96 3.41 21.31
C HIS A 228 22.71 4.37 22.24
N ASN A 229 23.41 5.34 21.63
CA ASN A 229 24.17 6.35 22.38
C ASN A 229 23.24 7.22 23.22
N LEU A 230 22.05 7.56 22.72
CA LEU A 230 21.04 8.27 23.48
C LEU A 230 20.63 7.43 24.70
N ILE A 231 20.14 6.21 24.53
CA ILE A 231 19.58 5.44 25.66
C ILE A 231 20.63 5.16 26.74
N ILE A 232 21.89 4.89 26.37
CA ILE A 232 22.96 4.59 27.34
C ILE A 232 23.46 5.83 28.08
N ASN A 233 23.67 6.94 27.37
CA ASN A 233 24.32 8.12 27.95
C ASN A 233 23.34 9.11 28.57
N THR A 234 22.03 8.87 28.41
CA THR A 234 21.01 9.77 28.91
C THR A 234 20.78 9.55 30.40
N ASN A 235 20.94 10.61 31.18
CA ASN A 235 20.60 10.65 32.60
C ASN A 235 19.12 11.07 32.84
N THR A 236 18.40 11.46 31.78
CA THR A 236 16.98 11.81 31.86
C THR A 236 16.09 10.58 31.68
N ARG A 237 14.96 10.57 32.38
CA ARG A 237 13.98 9.49 32.26
C ARG A 237 13.21 9.62 30.94
N LEU A 238 13.33 8.62 30.08
CA LEU A 238 12.67 8.58 28.77
C LEU A 238 11.28 7.95 28.89
N SER A 239 10.26 8.62 28.35
CA SER A 239 8.87 8.19 28.52
C SER A 239 8.39 7.15 27.52
N ALA A 240 7.39 6.37 27.91
CA ALA A 240 6.78 5.34 27.08
C ALA A 240 6.16 5.91 25.78
N ASP A 241 5.64 7.14 25.80
CA ASP A 241 5.13 7.83 24.60
C ASP A 241 6.18 7.97 23.49
N LEU A 242 7.43 8.27 23.88
CA LEU A 242 8.54 8.41 22.94
C LEU A 242 8.84 7.04 22.30
N PHE A 243 8.79 5.97 23.09
CA PHE A 243 8.94 4.62 22.56
C PHE A 243 7.80 4.22 21.62
N SER A 244 6.56 4.62 21.93
CA SER A 244 5.39 4.41 21.07
C SER A 244 5.54 5.10 19.73
N LEU A 245 6.01 6.36 19.74
CA LEU A 245 6.33 7.10 18.52
C LEU A 245 7.41 6.40 17.68
N ILE A 246 8.53 6.03 18.31
CA ILE A 246 9.64 5.34 17.63
C ILE A 246 9.17 4.02 17.02
N THR A 247 8.44 3.22 17.79
CA THR A 247 7.90 1.92 17.35
C THR A 247 6.98 2.10 16.14
N THR A 248 6.06 3.06 16.21
CA THR A 248 5.12 3.35 15.13
C THR A 248 5.85 3.78 13.86
N GLN A 249 6.84 4.68 13.96
CA GLN A 249 7.60 5.18 12.82
C GLN A 249 8.54 4.15 12.22
N LEU A 250 9.21 3.32 13.03
CA LEU A 250 10.05 2.22 12.55
C LEU A 250 9.24 1.24 11.70
N ILE A 251 8.05 0.87 12.18
CA ILE A 251 7.15 -0.03 11.46
C ILE A 251 6.62 0.64 10.17
N ALA A 252 6.19 1.91 10.26
CA ALA A 252 5.65 2.64 9.11
C ALA A 252 6.66 2.83 7.98
N ASN A 253 7.94 2.98 8.29
CA ASN A 253 9.02 3.18 7.31
C ASN A 253 9.73 1.87 6.91
N ASP A 254 9.14 0.70 7.16
CA ASP A 254 9.68 -0.61 6.76
C ASP A 254 11.13 -0.85 7.21
N CYS A 255 11.45 -0.59 8.48
CA CYS A 255 12.74 -0.99 9.02
C CYS A 255 12.91 -2.53 8.99
N LEU A 256 14.16 -2.99 9.08
CA LEU A 256 14.42 -4.42 9.33
C LEU A 256 13.87 -4.83 10.71
N PHE A 257 13.41 -6.09 10.80
CA PHE A 257 12.83 -6.65 12.03
C PHE A 257 13.83 -6.63 13.19
N GLU A 258 15.10 -6.91 12.89
CA GLU A 258 16.21 -6.89 13.84
C GLU A 258 16.39 -5.51 14.48
N THR A 259 16.19 -4.44 13.73
CA THR A 259 16.29 -3.06 14.24
C THR A 259 15.17 -2.77 15.23
N LEU A 260 13.93 -3.16 14.90
CA LEU A 260 12.78 -3.00 15.79
C LEU A 260 12.98 -3.78 17.10
N PHE A 261 13.39 -5.04 17.00
CA PHE A 261 13.61 -5.88 18.17
C PHE A 261 14.78 -5.38 19.03
N TYR A 262 15.86 -4.91 18.40
CA TYR A 262 16.97 -4.28 19.10
C TYR A 262 16.53 -3.06 19.92
N CYS A 263 15.71 -2.18 19.34
CA CYS A 263 15.19 -1.01 20.05
C CYS A 263 14.38 -1.41 21.28
N TYR A 264 13.54 -2.43 21.16
CA TYR A 264 12.77 -2.99 22.27
C TYR A 264 13.68 -3.56 23.37
N GLN A 265 14.63 -4.43 23.00
CA GLN A 265 15.55 -5.05 23.96
C GLN A 265 16.39 -4.02 24.71
N LEU A 266 16.89 -2.99 24.02
CA LEU A 266 17.67 -1.95 24.67
C LEU A 266 16.82 -1.15 25.67
N TRP A 267 15.57 -0.86 25.31
CA TRP A 267 14.67 -0.06 26.13
C TRP A 267 14.26 -0.76 27.42
N ILE A 268 13.89 -2.05 27.37
CA ILE A 268 13.42 -2.79 28.56
C ILE A 268 14.53 -3.12 29.56
N ASN A 269 15.79 -3.14 29.11
CA ASN A 269 16.93 -3.56 29.93
C ASN A 269 17.59 -2.40 30.68
N LEU A 270 17.19 -1.15 30.43
CA LEU A 270 17.84 0.04 31.00
C LEU A 270 16.90 0.76 31.98
N PRO A 271 17.41 1.19 33.16
CA PRO A 271 16.58 1.73 34.23
C PRO A 271 16.05 3.14 33.96
N ASN A 272 16.65 3.88 33.03
CA ASN A 272 16.26 5.25 32.69
C ASN A 272 15.08 5.31 31.69
N CYS A 273 14.54 4.15 31.30
CA CYS A 273 13.44 4.03 30.36
C CYS A 273 12.16 3.61 31.09
N ASP A 274 11.06 4.32 30.85
CA ASP A 274 9.74 3.88 31.31
C ASP A 274 9.33 2.58 30.61
N PRO A 275 8.61 1.67 31.29
CA PRO A 275 8.15 0.44 30.65
C PRO A 275 7.29 0.74 29.41
N PRO A 276 7.47 0.01 28.29
CA PRO A 276 6.65 0.19 27.09
C PRO A 276 5.15 0.01 27.37
N GLU A 277 4.32 0.76 26.66
CA GLU A 277 2.87 0.57 26.72
C GLU A 277 2.43 -0.73 26.03
N ALA A 278 1.34 -1.34 26.50
CA ALA A 278 0.76 -2.54 25.92
C ALA A 278 0.45 -2.38 24.41
N GLU A 279 0.04 -1.18 23.99
CA GLU A 279 -0.19 -0.85 22.58
C GLU A 279 1.08 -1.04 21.74
N SER A 280 2.21 -0.47 22.17
CA SER A 280 3.50 -0.64 21.50
C SER A 280 3.94 -2.10 21.46
N VAL A 281 3.78 -2.82 22.57
CA VAL A 281 4.11 -4.26 22.66
C VAL A 281 3.24 -5.09 21.72
N SER A 282 1.94 -4.78 21.59
CA SER A 282 1.03 -5.45 20.66
C SER A 282 1.42 -5.21 19.20
N MET A 283 1.92 -4.01 18.87
CA MET A 283 2.43 -3.71 17.52
C MET A 283 3.69 -4.51 17.21
N ILE A 284 4.62 -4.62 18.17
CA ILE A 284 5.83 -5.43 18.05
C ILE A 284 5.47 -6.91 17.91
N LEU A 285 4.54 -7.42 18.73
CA LEU A 285 4.07 -8.80 18.64
C LEU A 285 3.49 -9.13 17.25
N ASN A 286 2.76 -8.20 16.64
CA ASN A 286 2.30 -8.34 15.26
C ASN A 286 3.46 -8.46 14.26
N GLU A 287 4.55 -7.72 14.45
CA GLU A 287 5.75 -7.84 13.60
C GLU A 287 6.48 -9.17 13.83
N PHE A 288 6.49 -9.69 15.07
CA PHE A 288 6.98 -11.05 15.38
C PHE A 288 6.19 -12.11 14.62
N TYR A 289 4.85 -12.02 14.57
CA TYR A 289 4.07 -12.98 13.78
C TYR A 289 4.30 -12.87 12.27
N LYS A 290 4.69 -11.70 11.76
CA LYS A 290 4.98 -11.50 10.33
C LYS A 290 6.37 -11.97 9.92
N TYR A 291 7.38 -11.76 10.76
CA TYR A 291 8.80 -11.89 10.41
C TYR A 291 9.60 -12.79 11.35
N GLY A 292 9.10 -13.02 12.57
CA GLY A 292 9.75 -13.88 13.56
C GLY A 292 9.58 -15.37 13.25
N THR A 293 10.50 -16.16 13.76
CA THR A 293 10.40 -17.62 13.81
C THR A 293 9.44 -18.07 14.91
N ILE A 294 8.98 -19.32 14.83
CA ILE A 294 8.10 -19.92 15.86
C ILE A 294 8.74 -19.86 17.25
N HIS A 295 10.06 -20.06 17.33
CA HIS A 295 10.82 -19.98 18.58
C HIS A 295 10.86 -18.55 19.12
N GLU A 296 11.22 -17.57 18.29
CA GLU A 296 11.25 -16.15 18.68
C GLU A 296 9.86 -15.66 19.14
N ILE A 297 8.78 -16.08 18.47
CA ILE A 297 7.40 -15.75 18.89
C ILE A 297 7.11 -16.34 20.27
N ARG A 298 7.47 -17.60 20.50
CA ARG A 298 7.24 -18.27 21.80
C ARG A 298 8.01 -17.58 22.92
N ASP A 299 9.26 -17.25 22.68
CA ASP A 299 10.11 -16.60 23.69
C ASP A 299 9.65 -15.18 23.97
N PHE A 300 9.26 -14.44 22.93
CA PHE A 300 8.68 -13.11 23.09
C PHE A 300 7.35 -13.14 23.86
N LYS A 301 6.46 -14.11 23.56
CA LYS A 301 5.23 -14.34 24.35
C LYS A 301 5.51 -14.59 25.83
N ARG A 302 6.52 -15.41 26.15
CA ARG A 302 6.94 -15.67 27.54
C ARG A 302 7.53 -14.45 28.22
N LEU A 303 8.23 -13.60 27.48
CA LEU A 303 8.80 -12.36 28.00
C LEU A 303 7.69 -11.38 28.39
N ILE A 304 6.72 -11.17 27.50
CA ILE A 304 5.64 -10.19 27.71
C ILE A 304 4.55 -10.70 28.65
N SER A 305 4.38 -12.02 28.81
CA SER A 305 3.30 -12.59 29.63
C SER A 305 3.40 -12.21 31.11
N LYS A 306 4.61 -11.95 31.63
CA LYS A 306 4.83 -11.54 33.01
C LYS A 306 4.18 -10.19 33.34
N GLN A 307 4.19 -9.25 32.40
CA GLN A 307 3.72 -7.88 32.62
C GLN A 307 2.37 -7.61 31.93
N PHE A 308 2.13 -8.23 30.78
CA PHE A 308 0.98 -7.93 29.92
C PHE A 308 0.15 -9.19 29.57
N GLY A 309 0.30 -10.27 30.34
CA GLY A 309 -0.36 -11.55 30.06
C GLY A 309 -1.88 -11.50 30.02
N GLN A 310 -2.51 -10.54 30.70
CA GLN A 310 -3.97 -10.35 30.69
C GLN A 310 -4.42 -9.15 29.86
N ASP A 311 -3.50 -8.47 29.16
CA ASP A 311 -3.84 -7.29 28.38
C ASP A 311 -4.66 -7.66 27.14
N TYR A 312 -5.79 -6.96 26.95
CA TYR A 312 -6.75 -7.25 25.89
C TYR A 312 -6.19 -7.08 24.48
N LEU A 313 -5.25 -6.14 24.24
CA LEU A 313 -4.65 -5.92 22.92
C LEU A 313 -3.69 -7.07 22.58
N ILE A 314 -2.88 -7.48 23.54
CA ILE A 314 -1.94 -8.59 23.35
C ILE A 314 -2.69 -9.89 23.14
N GLN A 315 -3.69 -10.18 23.97
CA GLN A 315 -4.54 -11.36 23.80
C GLN A 315 -5.22 -11.34 22.44
N SER A 316 -5.81 -10.22 22.03
CA SER A 316 -6.43 -10.09 20.70
C SER A 316 -5.45 -10.40 19.57
N VAL A 317 -4.22 -9.91 19.62
CA VAL A 317 -3.20 -10.22 18.60
C VAL A 317 -2.86 -11.72 18.59
N ILE A 318 -2.78 -12.36 19.75
CA ILE A 318 -2.55 -13.80 19.86
C ILE A 318 -3.69 -14.58 19.21
N PHE A 319 -4.94 -14.31 19.63
CA PHE A 319 -6.13 -15.00 19.11
C PHE A 319 -6.32 -14.79 17.61
N GLN A 320 -6.12 -13.57 17.09
CA GLN A 320 -6.19 -13.31 15.66
C GLN A 320 -5.23 -14.19 14.85
N HIS A 321 -4.02 -14.42 15.35
CA HIS A 321 -3.05 -15.28 14.66
C HIS A 321 -3.37 -16.78 14.81
N GLU A 322 -3.99 -17.19 15.92
CA GLU A 322 -4.52 -18.54 16.08
C GLU A 322 -5.62 -18.83 15.05
N ILE A 323 -6.56 -17.90 14.86
CA ILE A 323 -7.60 -17.99 13.82
C ILE A 323 -6.98 -18.04 12.41
N ILE A 324 -5.96 -17.21 12.14
CA ILE A 324 -5.27 -17.23 10.84
C ILE A 324 -4.63 -18.59 10.57
N ASN A 325 -4.01 -19.18 11.59
CA ASN A 325 -3.26 -20.43 11.49
C ASN A 325 -4.18 -21.66 11.42
N ARG A 326 -5.38 -21.62 12.02
CA ARG A 326 -6.39 -22.69 11.92
C ARG A 326 -6.68 -23.07 10.47
N GLU A 327 -6.82 -22.06 9.60
CA GLU A 327 -7.15 -22.24 8.18
C GLU A 327 -6.12 -21.56 7.26
N TYR A 328 -4.81 -21.74 7.51
CA TYR A 328 -3.73 -20.92 6.90
C TYR A 328 -3.74 -20.83 5.36
N LEU A 329 -4.33 -21.80 4.66
CA LEU A 329 -4.47 -21.81 3.19
C LEU A 329 -5.63 -20.95 2.67
N LEU A 330 -6.67 -20.75 3.48
CA LEU A 330 -7.85 -19.97 3.07
C LEU A 330 -7.56 -18.48 3.19
N PHE A 331 -8.05 -17.71 2.20
CA PHE A 331 -7.94 -16.26 2.20
C PHE A 331 -8.84 -15.61 3.26
N LYS A 332 -10.06 -16.14 3.37
CA LYS A 332 -11.03 -15.76 4.39
C LYS A 332 -11.10 -16.85 5.45
N LYS A 333 -11.22 -16.40 6.70
CA LYS A 333 -11.28 -17.22 7.91
C LYS A 333 -12.72 -17.21 8.36
N ASN A 334 -13.27 -18.40 8.51
CA ASN A 334 -14.56 -18.58 9.15
C ASN A 334 -14.37 -18.46 10.66
N LEU A 335 -15.28 -17.77 11.35
CA LEU A 335 -15.31 -17.69 12.80
C LEU A 335 -16.32 -18.73 13.31
N CYS A 336 -16.02 -19.38 14.43
CA CYS A 336 -16.95 -20.26 15.14
C CYS A 336 -17.50 -19.58 16.39
N ASP A 337 -18.54 -20.15 17.00
CA ASP A 337 -19.22 -19.61 18.19
C ASP A 337 -18.22 -19.28 19.32
N SER A 338 -17.27 -20.17 19.58
CA SER A 338 -16.21 -19.94 20.58
C SER A 338 -15.30 -18.75 20.25
N ASP A 339 -15.12 -18.41 18.97
CA ASP A 339 -14.34 -17.22 18.58
C ASP A 339 -15.11 -15.94 18.96
N TYR A 340 -16.44 -15.93 18.79
CA TYR A 340 -17.30 -14.81 19.18
C TYR A 340 -17.33 -14.63 20.70
N ASP A 341 -17.52 -15.72 21.46
CA ASP A 341 -17.50 -15.70 22.92
C ASP A 341 -16.18 -15.12 23.46
N MET A 342 -15.06 -15.51 22.86
CA MET A 342 -13.74 -15.02 23.26
C MET A 342 -13.56 -13.52 22.93
N ILE A 343 -14.04 -13.07 21.76
CA ILE A 343 -14.00 -11.65 21.39
C ILE A 343 -14.81 -10.83 22.39
N GLU A 344 -16.01 -11.27 22.76
CA GLU A 344 -16.83 -10.57 23.75
C GLU A 344 -16.16 -10.54 25.13
N ALA A 345 -15.56 -11.67 25.55
CA ALA A 345 -14.89 -11.78 26.84
C ALA A 345 -13.65 -10.88 26.97
N LEU A 346 -12.94 -10.63 25.86
CA LEU A 346 -11.76 -9.76 25.82
C LEU A 346 -12.11 -8.27 25.73
N MET A 347 -13.36 -7.92 25.48
CA MET A 347 -13.74 -6.54 25.23
C MET A 347 -13.65 -5.70 26.52
N PRO A 348 -12.88 -4.60 26.52
CA PRO A 348 -12.81 -3.72 27.68
C PRO A 348 -14.09 -2.86 27.83
N PRO A 349 -14.45 -2.46 29.06
CA PRO A 349 -15.66 -1.68 29.33
C PRO A 349 -15.52 -0.16 29.08
N GLU A 350 -14.30 0.37 28.98
CA GLU A 350 -14.04 1.80 28.80
C GLU A 350 -14.12 2.22 27.32
N GLY A 351 -14.74 3.37 27.02
CA GLY A 351 -14.97 3.85 25.64
C GLY A 351 -13.71 3.93 24.76
N GLU A 352 -12.63 4.57 25.22
CA GLU A 352 -11.40 4.70 24.41
C GLU A 352 -10.70 3.34 24.21
N LYS A 353 -10.59 2.53 25.27
CA LYS A 353 -9.99 1.19 25.19
C LYS A 353 -10.82 0.26 24.30
N ALA A 354 -12.15 0.35 24.38
CA ALA A 354 -13.09 -0.37 23.54
C ALA A 354 -12.95 0.06 22.07
N ALA A 355 -12.80 1.36 21.80
CA ALA A 355 -12.59 1.86 20.45
C ALA A 355 -11.28 1.30 19.84
N LYS A 356 -10.18 1.27 20.62
CA LYS A 356 -8.91 0.67 20.20
C LYS A 356 -9.04 -0.85 19.96
N PHE A 357 -9.70 -1.56 20.87
CA PHE A 357 -9.99 -3.00 20.73
C PHE A 357 -10.79 -3.30 19.45
N CYS A 358 -11.91 -2.59 19.25
CA CYS A 358 -12.77 -2.77 18.08
C CYS A 358 -12.04 -2.39 16.80
N GLN A 359 -11.21 -1.34 16.77
CA GLN A 359 -10.38 -1.02 15.61
C GLN A 359 -9.41 -2.15 15.24
N LEU A 360 -8.80 -2.80 16.23
CA LEU A 360 -7.89 -3.93 16.00
C LEU A 360 -8.64 -5.11 15.34
N TRP A 361 -9.83 -5.45 15.83
CA TRP A 361 -10.66 -6.51 15.26
C TRP A 361 -11.28 -6.14 13.92
N VAL A 362 -11.71 -4.89 13.72
CA VAL A 362 -12.19 -4.37 12.44
C VAL A 362 -11.13 -4.54 11.35
N LYS A 363 -9.87 -4.16 11.63
CA LYS A 363 -8.75 -4.38 10.69
C LYS A 363 -8.55 -5.84 10.35
N PHE A 364 -8.71 -6.73 11.34
CA PHE A 364 -8.68 -8.16 11.14
C PHE A 364 -9.83 -8.63 10.24
N MET A 365 -11.08 -8.23 10.51
CA MET A 365 -12.26 -8.62 9.71
C MET A 365 -12.17 -8.13 8.26
N ILE A 366 -11.71 -6.89 8.04
CA ILE A 366 -11.49 -6.34 6.70
C ILE A 366 -10.54 -7.21 5.88
N ARG A 367 -9.47 -7.69 6.52
CA ARG A 367 -8.44 -8.48 5.86
C ARG A 367 -8.87 -9.93 5.68
N TYR A 368 -9.27 -10.56 6.76
CA TYR A 368 -9.36 -12.01 6.87
C TYR A 368 -10.78 -12.52 6.98
N SER A 369 -11.82 -11.68 7.05
CA SER A 369 -13.20 -12.14 7.20
C SER A 369 -14.19 -11.44 6.27
N ASN A 370 -15.49 -11.62 6.55
CA ASN A 370 -16.62 -11.13 5.76
C ASN A 370 -17.27 -9.87 6.39
N LEU A 371 -18.24 -9.30 5.68
CA LEU A 371 -18.93 -8.07 6.10
C LEU A 371 -19.79 -8.28 7.36
N GLU A 372 -20.40 -9.45 7.52
CA GLU A 372 -21.24 -9.75 8.68
C GLU A 372 -20.42 -9.75 9.98
N ASN A 373 -19.22 -10.31 9.94
CA ASN A 373 -18.28 -10.28 11.05
C ASN A 373 -17.74 -8.87 11.34
N LEU A 374 -17.57 -8.05 10.30
CA LEU A 374 -17.26 -6.63 10.49
C LEU A 374 -18.40 -5.89 11.21
N LYS A 375 -19.64 -6.07 10.74
CA LYS A 375 -20.84 -5.49 11.37
C LYS A 375 -21.05 -6.00 12.80
N TYR A 376 -20.69 -7.24 13.08
CA TYR A 376 -20.75 -7.80 14.43
C TYR A 376 -19.85 -7.02 15.40
N ILE A 377 -18.58 -6.77 15.06
CA ILE A 377 -17.66 -6.02 15.93
C ILE A 377 -18.15 -4.59 16.20
N ILE A 378 -18.82 -3.98 15.22
CA ILE A 378 -19.36 -2.62 15.34
C ILE A 378 -20.63 -2.61 16.21
N ARG A 379 -21.51 -3.60 16.04
CA ARG A 379 -22.65 -3.79 16.96
C ARG A 379 -22.18 -4.00 18.39
N LEU A 380 -21.19 -4.88 18.57
CA LEU A 380 -20.57 -5.12 19.87
C LEU A 380 -20.00 -3.84 20.50
N TYR A 381 -19.35 -2.97 19.72
CA TYR A 381 -18.93 -1.64 20.19
C TYR A 381 -20.11 -0.83 20.73
N LYS A 382 -21.13 -0.65 19.89
CA LYS A 382 -22.32 0.15 20.20
C LYS A 382 -23.07 -0.38 21.43
N ASP A 383 -23.25 -1.70 21.51
CA ASP A 383 -24.02 -2.34 22.59
C ASP A 383 -23.31 -2.22 23.95
N LYS A 384 -21.98 -2.14 23.97
CA LYS A 384 -21.19 -2.07 25.20
C LYS A 384 -20.86 -0.64 25.65
N THR A 385 -20.63 0.28 24.73
CA THR A 385 -20.27 1.67 25.06
C THR A 385 -21.46 2.62 25.03
N GLY A 386 -22.53 2.29 24.28
CA GLY A 386 -23.63 3.20 24.00
C GLY A 386 -23.26 4.37 23.07
N GLU A 387 -22.03 4.40 22.55
CA GLU A 387 -21.53 5.48 21.69
C GLU A 387 -21.87 5.24 20.21
N GLU A 388 -21.97 6.33 19.45
CA GLU A 388 -22.11 6.27 18.00
C GLU A 388 -20.83 5.82 17.28
N GLU A 389 -20.97 5.46 16.02
CA GLU A 389 -19.85 5.02 15.19
C GLU A 389 -18.83 6.15 15.00
N SER A 390 -17.63 5.98 15.58
CA SER A 390 -16.50 6.88 15.32
C SER A 390 -16.18 7.02 13.82
N LEU A 391 -15.64 8.19 13.42
CA LEU A 391 -15.10 8.45 12.07
C LEU A 391 -14.10 7.39 11.59
N ASN A 392 -13.40 6.74 12.53
CA ASN A 392 -12.45 5.68 12.23
C ASN A 392 -13.14 4.40 11.71
N PHE A 393 -14.39 4.12 12.11
CA PHE A 393 -15.17 3.01 11.56
C PHE A 393 -15.63 3.30 10.13
N PHE A 394 -16.03 4.54 9.82
CA PHE A 394 -16.33 4.95 8.45
C PHE A 394 -15.15 4.68 7.51
N ARG A 395 -13.94 5.14 7.87
CA ARG A 395 -12.71 4.86 7.11
C ARG A 395 -12.48 3.35 6.93
N SER A 396 -12.71 2.58 7.98
CA SER A 396 -12.56 1.13 7.96
C SER A 396 -13.53 0.45 6.98
N PHE A 397 -14.77 0.94 6.85
CA PHE A 397 -15.70 0.47 5.83
C PHE A 397 -15.30 0.87 4.41
N LEU A 398 -14.76 2.09 4.21
CA LEU A 398 -14.20 2.47 2.90
C LEU A 398 -13.07 1.50 2.50
N GLU A 399 -12.16 1.19 3.43
CA GLU A 399 -11.08 0.23 3.24
C GLU A 399 -11.60 -1.19 2.95
N TYR A 400 -12.68 -1.61 3.61
CA TYR A 400 -13.37 -2.87 3.31
C TYR A 400 -13.82 -2.91 1.84
N TYR A 401 -14.66 -1.96 1.43
CA TYR A 401 -15.24 -1.98 0.08
C TYR A 401 -14.19 -1.82 -1.02
N MET A 402 -13.14 -1.03 -0.79
CA MET A 402 -11.99 -0.96 -1.70
C MET A 402 -11.29 -2.31 -1.83
N ARG A 403 -10.91 -2.95 -0.71
CA ARG A 403 -10.20 -4.24 -0.73
C ARG A 403 -11.01 -5.35 -1.40
N HIS A 404 -12.33 -5.34 -1.20
CA HIS A 404 -13.26 -6.31 -1.77
C HIS A 404 -13.82 -5.92 -3.13
N LYS A 405 -13.42 -4.75 -3.67
CA LYS A 405 -13.79 -4.27 -5.01
C LYS A 405 -15.29 -4.09 -5.19
N GLN A 406 -15.94 -3.43 -4.23
CA GLN A 406 -17.38 -3.20 -4.20
C GLN A 406 -17.68 -1.69 -4.36
N LEU A 407 -17.50 -1.16 -5.57
CA LEU A 407 -17.64 0.28 -5.84
C LEU A 407 -19.04 0.81 -5.51
N LEU A 408 -20.10 0.10 -5.90
CA LEU A 408 -21.46 0.59 -5.73
C LEU A 408 -21.83 0.69 -4.24
N SER A 409 -21.37 -0.27 -3.43
CA SER A 409 -21.54 -0.23 -1.98
C SER A 409 -20.73 0.90 -1.35
N LEU A 410 -19.50 1.11 -1.82
CA LEU A 410 -18.65 2.23 -1.41
C LEU A 410 -19.33 3.58 -1.69
N LEU A 411 -19.87 3.77 -2.89
CA LEU A 411 -20.54 5.01 -3.28
C LEU A 411 -21.80 5.25 -2.44
N LYS A 412 -22.63 4.22 -2.23
CA LYS A 412 -23.81 4.32 -1.36
C LYS A 412 -23.45 4.70 0.08
N LEU A 413 -22.35 4.16 0.61
CA LEU A 413 -21.87 4.52 1.95
C LEU A 413 -21.45 6.00 2.01
N ILE A 414 -20.70 6.46 1.00
CA ILE A 414 -20.28 7.86 0.89
C ILE A 414 -21.51 8.77 0.81
N GLU A 415 -22.45 8.45 -0.08
CA GLU A 415 -23.71 9.20 -0.26
C GLU A 415 -24.48 9.35 1.06
N ALA A 416 -24.65 8.26 1.79
CA ALA A 416 -25.35 8.25 3.08
C ALA A 416 -24.61 9.08 4.16
N SER A 417 -23.29 9.24 4.03
CA SER A 417 -22.43 9.89 5.02
C SER A 417 -22.05 11.32 4.66
N THR A 418 -22.50 11.84 3.51
CA THR A 418 -22.17 13.20 3.02
C THR A 418 -22.55 14.32 4.00
N LYS A 419 -23.56 14.08 4.85
CA LYS A 419 -24.05 15.05 5.84
C LYS A 419 -23.40 14.91 7.21
N THR A 420 -22.83 13.75 7.52
CA THR A 420 -22.36 13.41 8.88
C THR A 420 -20.85 13.36 8.99
N VAL A 421 -20.16 13.07 7.89
CA VAL A 421 -18.69 12.96 7.83
C VAL A 421 -18.14 14.11 6.99
N PRO A 422 -17.11 14.86 7.43
CA PRO A 422 -16.49 15.88 6.60
C PRO A 422 -15.67 15.24 5.46
N TYR A 423 -15.69 15.89 4.29
CA TYR A 423 -14.88 15.48 3.16
C TYR A 423 -13.37 15.59 3.47
N LYS A 424 -12.60 14.56 3.09
CA LYS A 424 -11.13 14.57 3.11
C LYS A 424 -10.58 14.08 1.78
N GLU A 425 -9.48 14.67 1.31
CA GLU A 425 -8.84 14.29 0.04
C GLU A 425 -8.41 12.80 0.02
N GLU A 426 -8.10 12.22 1.18
CA GLU A 426 -7.71 10.79 1.27
C GLU A 426 -8.81 9.83 0.79
N TYR A 427 -10.08 10.19 0.95
CA TYR A 427 -11.21 9.36 0.52
C TYR A 427 -11.33 9.31 -1.01
N LEU A 428 -10.88 10.36 -1.69
CA LEU A 428 -10.91 10.44 -3.15
C LEU A 428 -9.99 9.39 -3.78
N LYS A 429 -8.79 9.17 -3.21
CA LYS A 429 -7.85 8.14 -3.70
C LYS A 429 -8.51 6.75 -3.64
N LEU A 430 -9.15 6.41 -2.51
CA LEU A 430 -9.85 5.13 -2.33
C LEU A 430 -10.96 4.92 -3.37
N LEU A 431 -11.73 5.97 -3.66
CA LEU A 431 -12.82 5.92 -4.64
C LEU A 431 -12.29 5.70 -6.06
N VAL A 432 -11.29 6.48 -6.47
CA VAL A 432 -10.66 6.38 -7.80
C VAL A 432 -9.99 5.02 -7.98
N GLU A 433 -9.26 4.53 -6.96
CA GLU A 433 -8.67 3.19 -6.95
C GLU A 433 -9.72 2.10 -7.13
N THR A 434 -10.77 2.12 -6.32
CA THR A 434 -11.85 1.13 -6.38
C THR A 434 -12.49 1.13 -7.76
N PHE A 435 -12.74 2.31 -8.34
CA PHE A 435 -13.27 2.42 -9.70
C PHE A 435 -12.30 1.86 -10.73
N THR A 436 -11.01 2.20 -10.67
CA THR A 436 -10.02 1.73 -11.66
C THR A 436 -9.88 0.21 -11.65
N VAL A 437 -10.21 -0.45 -10.54
CA VAL A 437 -10.24 -1.91 -10.46
C VAL A 437 -11.58 -2.47 -10.94
N CYS A 438 -12.73 -1.91 -10.55
CA CYS A 438 -14.04 -2.44 -10.94
C CYS A 438 -14.37 -2.17 -12.42
N TYR A 439 -14.08 -0.96 -12.89
CA TYR A 439 -14.41 -0.43 -14.21
C TYR A 439 -13.16 0.05 -14.96
N SER A 440 -12.08 -0.73 -14.93
CA SER A 440 -10.75 -0.35 -15.45
C SER A 440 -10.78 0.23 -16.87
N ARG A 441 -11.61 -0.29 -17.77
CA ARG A 441 -11.78 0.23 -19.14
C ARG A 441 -12.15 1.72 -19.18
N PHE A 442 -12.96 2.18 -18.23
CA PHE A 442 -13.46 3.55 -18.13
C PHE A 442 -12.61 4.43 -17.21
N ALA A 443 -11.52 3.89 -16.64
CA ALA A 443 -10.63 4.65 -15.75
C ALA A 443 -10.12 5.96 -16.37
N PRO A 444 -9.76 6.04 -17.68
CA PRO A 444 -9.36 7.31 -18.29
C PRO A 444 -10.42 8.40 -18.19
N ILE A 445 -11.69 8.05 -18.43
CA ILE A 445 -12.82 8.98 -18.40
C ILE A 445 -13.03 9.51 -16.98
N LEU A 446 -13.01 8.61 -15.97
CA LEU A 446 -13.12 9.02 -14.58
C LEU A 446 -11.95 9.93 -14.17
N VAL A 447 -10.71 9.53 -14.45
CA VAL A 447 -9.53 10.30 -14.03
C VAL A 447 -9.51 11.69 -14.66
N GLU A 448 -9.90 11.80 -15.93
CA GLU A 448 -10.06 13.10 -16.57
C GLU A 448 -11.14 13.95 -15.90
N ALA A 449 -12.31 13.37 -15.61
CA ALA A 449 -13.41 14.05 -14.94
C ALA A 449 -13.01 14.53 -13.53
N VAL A 450 -12.34 13.68 -12.74
CA VAL A 450 -11.88 14.00 -11.38
C VAL A 450 -10.77 15.05 -11.41
N ASN A 451 -9.78 14.94 -12.30
CA ASN A 451 -8.71 15.95 -12.41
C ASN A 451 -9.27 17.31 -12.86
N ARG A 452 -10.27 17.32 -13.76
CA ARG A 452 -11.00 18.53 -14.17
C ARG A 452 -11.76 19.13 -12.99
N TRP A 453 -12.49 18.31 -12.24
CA TRP A 453 -13.21 18.71 -11.03
C TRP A 453 -12.29 19.31 -9.96
N LEU A 454 -11.11 18.71 -9.74
CA LEU A 454 -10.08 19.22 -8.83
C LEU A 454 -9.39 20.50 -9.31
N GLN A 455 -9.55 20.88 -10.60
CA GLN A 455 -8.76 21.93 -11.26
C GLN A 455 -7.24 21.72 -11.17
N LYS A 456 -6.81 20.47 -10.93
CA LYS A 456 -5.41 20.06 -10.84
C LYS A 456 -5.17 19.10 -12.00
N PRO A 457 -4.72 19.59 -13.18
CA PRO A 457 -4.29 18.68 -14.23
C PRO A 457 -3.19 17.80 -13.64
N ASP A 458 -3.20 16.51 -13.98
CA ASP A 458 -2.18 15.55 -13.55
C ASP A 458 -2.19 15.12 -12.07
N PHE A 459 -3.23 15.41 -11.27
CA PHE A 459 -3.33 14.93 -9.89
C PHE A 459 -3.34 13.39 -9.82
N PHE A 460 -4.26 12.74 -10.52
CA PHE A 460 -4.20 11.31 -10.79
C PHE A 460 -3.62 11.05 -12.18
N LYS A 461 -2.63 10.15 -12.25
CA LYS A 461 -2.04 9.69 -13.51
C LYS A 461 -2.32 8.21 -13.72
N LEU A 462 -2.66 7.83 -14.94
CA LEU A 462 -2.87 6.43 -15.31
C LEU A 462 -1.68 5.89 -16.09
N GLN A 463 -1.31 4.65 -15.78
CA GLN A 463 -0.39 3.86 -16.56
C GLN A 463 -1.15 2.73 -17.27
N LYS A 464 -0.96 2.63 -18.59
CA LYS A 464 -1.47 1.50 -19.37
C LYS A 464 -0.62 0.25 -19.13
N VAL A 465 -1.28 -0.84 -18.74
CA VAL A 465 -0.70 -2.16 -18.44
C VAL A 465 -1.26 -3.19 -19.41
N GLU A 466 -0.56 -4.29 -19.62
CA GLU A 466 -1.01 -5.39 -20.50
C GLU A 466 -1.94 -6.41 -19.81
N SER A 467 -2.50 -6.06 -18.67
CA SER A 467 -3.52 -6.90 -18.04
C SER A 467 -4.80 -6.83 -18.88
N GLN A 468 -5.31 -8.00 -19.28
CA GLN A 468 -6.60 -8.10 -19.98
C GLN A 468 -7.79 -7.73 -19.07
N PHE A 469 -7.63 -7.87 -17.74
CA PHE A 469 -8.63 -7.45 -16.76
C PHE A 469 -8.54 -5.97 -16.40
N PHE A 470 -7.31 -5.48 -16.19
CA PHE A 470 -7.02 -4.14 -15.67
C PHE A 470 -6.06 -3.41 -16.62
N PRO A 471 -6.52 -2.99 -17.81
CA PRO A 471 -5.66 -2.33 -18.79
C PRO A 471 -5.07 -1.00 -18.31
N PHE A 472 -5.64 -0.41 -17.25
CA PHE A 472 -5.14 0.79 -16.62
C PHE A 472 -4.95 0.58 -15.12
N ARG A 473 -3.89 1.17 -14.57
CA ARG A 473 -3.64 1.32 -13.14
C ARG A 473 -3.28 2.76 -12.83
N LEU A 474 -3.52 3.22 -11.61
CA LEU A 474 -2.95 4.48 -11.15
C LEU A 474 -1.41 4.36 -11.12
N LEU A 475 -0.74 5.41 -11.54
CA LEU A 475 0.72 5.47 -11.57
C LEU A 475 1.21 5.84 -10.17
N GLU A 476 1.79 4.87 -9.49
CA GLU A 476 2.56 5.10 -8.27
C GLU A 476 4.05 5.12 -8.60
N PRO A 477 4.74 6.25 -8.46
CA PRO A 477 6.18 6.33 -8.61
C PRO A 477 6.89 5.62 -7.47
N LEU A 478 8.13 5.17 -7.69
CA LEU A 478 8.92 4.66 -6.59
C LEU A 478 9.16 5.76 -5.56
N ASN A 479 9.19 5.36 -4.29
CA ASN A 479 9.60 6.22 -3.20
C ASN A 479 11.02 6.72 -3.45
N THR A 480 11.17 7.98 -3.84
CA THR A 480 12.46 8.55 -4.23
C THR A 480 13.46 8.63 -3.08
N ARG A 481 12.99 8.65 -1.82
CA ARG A 481 13.85 8.63 -0.63
C ARG A 481 14.40 7.24 -0.34
N LYS A 482 13.54 6.22 -0.41
CA LYS A 482 13.91 4.82 -0.19
C LYS A 482 14.73 4.25 -1.35
N TYR A 483 14.31 4.52 -2.59
CA TYR A 483 14.87 3.98 -3.83
C TYR A 483 15.54 5.08 -4.67
N LYS A 484 16.50 5.78 -4.06
CA LYS A 484 17.27 6.80 -4.76
C LYS A 484 17.97 6.19 -5.97
N ASP A 485 17.82 6.82 -7.14
CA ASP A 485 18.40 6.42 -8.43
C ASP A 485 17.77 5.17 -9.10
N TRP A 486 16.70 4.60 -8.54
CA TRP A 486 16.03 3.45 -9.15
C TRP A 486 15.04 3.90 -10.22
N SER A 487 14.93 3.11 -11.30
CA SER A 487 13.97 3.38 -12.37
C SER A 487 12.82 2.38 -12.38
N ASN A 488 11.65 2.81 -12.84
CA ASN A 488 10.50 1.93 -12.99
C ASN A 488 10.69 0.98 -14.17
N MET A 489 10.70 -0.34 -13.90
CA MET A 489 10.73 -1.35 -14.94
C MET A 489 9.42 -1.37 -15.74
N LYS A 490 9.53 -1.65 -17.04
CA LYS A 490 8.38 -1.71 -17.95
C LYS A 490 7.99 -3.15 -18.21
N PHE A 491 6.76 -3.53 -17.85
CA PHE A 491 6.24 -4.90 -18.01
C PHE A 491 5.30 -5.02 -19.22
N ARG A 492 5.87 -5.01 -20.43
CA ARG A 492 5.12 -5.17 -21.69
C ARG A 492 5.57 -6.45 -22.42
N SER A 493 4.64 -7.22 -23.00
CA SER A 493 4.90 -8.39 -23.85
C SER A 493 5.62 -8.02 -25.13
N ARG A 494 5.46 -6.78 -25.60
CA ARG A 494 6.17 -6.22 -26.75
C ARG A 494 7.08 -5.07 -26.33
N LEU A 495 8.05 -5.35 -25.47
CA LEU A 495 9.18 -4.43 -25.24
C LEU A 495 10.04 -4.38 -26.51
N SER A 496 10.48 -3.18 -26.89
CA SER A 496 11.57 -3.04 -27.87
C SER A 496 12.84 -3.67 -27.30
N GLN A 497 13.80 -4.02 -28.16
CA GLN A 497 15.08 -4.59 -27.72
C GLN A 497 15.77 -3.69 -26.69
N ALA A 498 15.83 -2.38 -26.96
CA ALA A 498 16.36 -1.37 -26.04
C ALA A 498 15.64 -1.35 -24.67
N GLN A 499 14.32 -1.55 -24.63
CA GLN A 499 13.58 -1.60 -23.37
C GLN A 499 13.84 -2.90 -22.59
N ARG A 500 14.06 -4.03 -23.28
CA ARG A 500 14.46 -5.27 -22.61
C ARG A 500 15.86 -5.15 -22.02
N GLU A 501 16.77 -4.54 -22.76
CA GLU A 501 18.12 -4.25 -22.28
C GLU A 501 18.09 -3.28 -21.09
N GLN A 502 17.26 -2.24 -21.14
CA GLN A 502 17.04 -1.34 -20.00
C GLN A 502 16.52 -2.09 -18.77
N ASN A 503 15.51 -2.96 -18.90
CA ASN A 503 15.03 -3.77 -17.78
C ASN A 503 16.14 -4.67 -17.22
N LYS A 504 16.96 -5.31 -18.09
CA LYS A 504 18.08 -6.15 -17.63
C LYS A 504 19.15 -5.35 -16.88
N LEU A 505 19.49 -4.15 -17.37
CA LEU A 505 20.42 -3.25 -16.69
C LEU A 505 19.86 -2.82 -15.33
N GLU A 506 18.58 -2.50 -15.25
CA GLU A 506 17.90 -2.15 -14.01
C GLU A 506 17.88 -3.34 -13.03
N VAL A 507 17.62 -4.57 -13.49
CA VAL A 507 17.70 -5.78 -12.66
C VAL A 507 19.09 -5.95 -12.07
N ARG A 508 20.14 -5.85 -12.91
CA ARG A 508 21.54 -5.94 -12.46
C ARG A 508 21.88 -4.85 -11.46
N PHE A 509 21.55 -3.59 -11.77
CA PHE A 509 21.74 -2.48 -10.84
C PHE A 509 21.09 -2.74 -9.48
N ARG A 510 19.83 -3.19 -9.47
CA ARG A 510 19.11 -3.50 -8.23
C ARG A 510 19.76 -4.63 -7.44
N ILE A 511 20.31 -5.65 -8.11
CA ILE A 511 20.93 -6.80 -7.45
C ILE A 511 22.32 -6.44 -6.92
N ASP A 512 23.14 -5.80 -7.73
CA ASP A 512 24.56 -5.54 -7.44
C ASP A 512 24.75 -4.34 -6.50
N GLN A 513 23.91 -3.31 -6.64
CA GLN A 513 24.05 -2.04 -5.91
C GLN A 513 22.80 -1.70 -5.10
N GLY A 514 21.61 -1.76 -5.71
CA GLY A 514 20.37 -1.27 -5.11
C GLY A 514 20.01 -1.96 -3.79
N PHE A 515 19.70 -3.26 -3.82
CA PHE A 515 19.33 -4.01 -2.61
C PHE A 515 20.45 -4.03 -1.57
N PRO A 516 21.74 -4.26 -1.91
CA PRO A 516 22.82 -4.16 -0.93
C PRO A 516 22.88 -2.80 -0.22
N VAL A 517 22.80 -1.68 -0.94
CA VAL A 517 22.81 -0.34 -0.35
C VAL A 517 21.61 -0.13 0.56
N LEU A 518 20.41 -0.51 0.12
CA LEU A 518 19.19 -0.39 0.93
C LEU A 518 19.28 -1.19 2.24
N LEU A 519 19.79 -2.42 2.17
CA LEU A 519 19.99 -3.28 3.33
C LEU A 519 21.10 -2.76 4.25
N ASN A 520 22.16 -2.18 3.70
CA ASN A 520 23.23 -1.55 4.48
C ASN A 520 22.76 -0.30 5.22
N LYS A 521 21.67 0.34 4.77
CA LYS A 521 20.98 1.38 5.54
C LYS A 521 20.02 0.83 6.59
N GLY A 522 19.78 -0.49 6.63
CA GLY A 522 18.83 -1.13 7.54
C GLY A 522 17.37 -1.04 7.10
N ALA A 523 17.12 -0.72 5.83
CA ALA A 523 15.77 -0.61 5.25
C ALA A 523 15.36 -1.90 4.53
N ARG A 524 14.10 -2.31 4.69
CA ARG A 524 13.56 -3.49 4.03
C ARG A 524 13.00 -3.14 2.64
N PRO A 525 13.34 -3.89 1.58
CA PRO A 525 12.74 -3.70 0.26
C PRO A 525 11.25 -4.08 0.25
N ASP A 526 10.49 -3.37 -0.57
CA ASP A 526 9.08 -3.69 -0.79
C ASP A 526 8.96 -4.99 -1.56
N ILE A 527 8.09 -5.88 -1.09
CA ILE A 527 7.94 -7.21 -1.67
C ILE A 527 7.58 -7.17 -3.16
N GLN A 528 6.79 -6.18 -3.58
CA GLN A 528 6.40 -6.02 -4.98
C GLN A 528 7.60 -5.65 -5.86
N VAL A 529 8.48 -4.76 -5.38
CA VAL A 529 9.73 -4.39 -6.09
C VAL A 529 10.62 -5.62 -6.24
N VAL A 530 10.73 -6.45 -5.20
CA VAL A 530 11.48 -7.71 -5.25
C VAL A 530 10.88 -8.70 -6.26
N PHE A 531 9.57 -8.87 -6.25
CA PHE A 531 8.84 -9.73 -7.19
C PHE A 531 8.96 -9.27 -8.64
N ASP A 532 8.89 -7.96 -8.85
CA ASP A 532 9.08 -7.33 -10.15
C ASP A 532 10.49 -7.62 -10.68
N THR A 533 11.52 -7.40 -9.85
CA THR A 533 12.92 -7.73 -10.21
C THR A 533 13.08 -9.24 -10.47
N PHE A 534 12.48 -10.10 -9.65
CA PHE A 534 12.57 -11.56 -9.80
C PHE A 534 11.99 -12.07 -11.13
N THR A 535 10.98 -11.40 -11.67
CA THR A 535 10.30 -11.84 -12.89
C THR A 535 11.20 -11.70 -14.11
N GLU A 536 11.98 -10.64 -14.18
CA GLU A 536 12.91 -10.34 -15.29
C GLU A 536 14.33 -10.88 -15.05
N ALA A 537 14.62 -11.35 -13.84
CA ALA A 537 15.90 -11.91 -13.43
C ALA A 537 16.23 -13.27 -14.07
N ASP A 538 17.52 -13.50 -14.29
CA ASP A 538 18.05 -14.81 -14.67
C ASP A 538 18.12 -15.78 -13.48
N LEU A 539 18.59 -17.01 -13.71
CA LEU A 539 18.60 -18.03 -12.66
C LEU A 539 19.56 -17.70 -11.51
N SER A 540 20.75 -17.15 -11.82
CA SER A 540 21.74 -16.70 -10.83
C SER A 540 21.18 -15.57 -9.97
N ASP A 541 20.60 -14.57 -10.61
CA ASP A 541 19.97 -13.41 -10.00
C ASP A 541 18.82 -13.82 -9.07
N LYS A 542 17.99 -14.78 -9.49
CA LYS A 542 16.89 -15.33 -8.69
C LYS A 542 17.37 -15.96 -7.37
N LEU A 543 18.54 -16.60 -7.37
CA LEU A 543 19.13 -17.14 -6.13
C LEU A 543 19.57 -16.01 -5.18
N ILE A 544 20.12 -14.91 -5.71
CA ILE A 544 20.48 -13.74 -4.91
C ILE A 544 19.23 -13.09 -4.32
N ILE A 545 18.18 -12.92 -5.13
CA ILE A 545 16.89 -12.39 -4.65
C ILE A 545 16.28 -13.27 -3.56
N LYS A 546 16.37 -14.60 -3.70
CA LYS A 546 15.95 -15.51 -2.63
C LYS A 546 16.74 -15.27 -1.33
N LYS A 547 18.07 -15.12 -1.41
CA LYS A 547 18.92 -14.78 -0.25
C LYS A 547 18.52 -13.45 0.38
N ILE A 548 18.21 -12.43 -0.43
CA ILE A 548 17.71 -11.13 0.05
C ILE A 548 16.43 -11.31 0.86
N LEU A 549 15.45 -12.05 0.34
CA LEU A 549 14.19 -12.29 1.04
C LEU A 549 14.36 -13.10 2.33
N THR A 550 15.31 -14.04 2.36
CA THR A 550 15.67 -14.73 3.60
C THR A 550 16.28 -13.76 4.60
N ARG A 551 17.24 -12.92 4.18
CA ARG A 551 17.90 -11.91 5.04
C ARG A 551 16.91 -10.89 5.58
N THR A 552 15.89 -10.51 4.81
CA THR A 552 14.84 -9.57 5.23
C THR A 552 13.66 -10.25 5.92
N ARG A 553 13.74 -11.56 6.14
CA ARG A 553 12.68 -12.41 6.72
C ARG A 553 11.35 -12.35 5.97
N GLN A 554 11.38 -11.97 4.70
CA GLN A 554 10.21 -11.93 3.81
C GLN A 554 9.99 -13.24 3.05
N HIS A 555 10.87 -14.24 3.21
CA HIS A 555 10.73 -15.58 2.63
C HIS A 555 9.74 -16.47 3.42
N ASN A 556 8.55 -15.94 3.73
CA ASN A 556 7.47 -16.72 4.32
C ASN A 556 6.84 -17.67 3.29
N TRP A 557 6.04 -18.62 3.77
CA TRP A 557 5.39 -19.64 2.94
C TRP A 557 4.67 -19.06 1.71
N LYS A 558 3.93 -17.96 1.88
CA LYS A 558 3.17 -17.33 0.77
C LYS A 558 4.12 -16.82 -0.30
N ASN A 559 5.12 -16.03 0.08
CA ASN A 559 6.07 -15.44 -0.86
C ASN A 559 6.95 -16.52 -1.51
N GLN A 560 7.37 -17.52 -0.74
CA GLN A 560 8.10 -18.67 -1.24
C GLN A 560 7.33 -19.39 -2.37
N LYS A 561 6.06 -19.73 -2.15
CA LYS A 561 5.24 -20.41 -3.17
C LYS A 561 5.03 -19.55 -4.42
N ILE A 562 4.88 -18.23 -4.28
CA ILE A 562 4.83 -17.32 -5.43
C ILE A 562 6.13 -17.39 -6.24
N LEU A 563 7.29 -17.37 -5.59
CA LEU A 563 8.58 -17.45 -6.28
C LEU A 563 8.79 -18.81 -6.95
N GLU A 564 8.45 -19.90 -6.27
CA GLU A 564 8.48 -21.25 -6.84
C GLU A 564 7.65 -21.31 -8.12
N LEU A 565 6.39 -20.86 -8.08
CA LEU A 565 5.51 -20.84 -9.24
C LEU A 565 5.99 -19.93 -10.38
N ARG A 566 6.59 -18.76 -10.06
CA ARG A 566 7.22 -17.91 -11.09
C ARG A 566 8.46 -18.56 -11.68
N SER A 567 9.20 -19.33 -10.88
CA SER A 567 10.36 -20.09 -11.37
C SER A 567 9.92 -21.19 -12.33
N LEU A 568 8.73 -21.76 -12.12
CA LEU A 568 8.11 -22.74 -13.02
C LEU A 568 7.73 -22.19 -14.41
N GLN A 569 7.95 -20.90 -14.67
CA GLN A 569 7.73 -20.27 -15.99
C GLN A 569 9.01 -20.19 -16.83
N HIS A 570 10.14 -20.74 -16.34
CA HIS A 570 11.40 -20.71 -17.05
C HIS A 570 11.34 -21.50 -18.39
N PRO A 571 11.96 -21.02 -19.48
CA PRO A 571 11.86 -21.66 -20.80
C PRO A 571 12.39 -23.10 -20.89
N THR A 572 13.24 -23.52 -19.95
CA THR A 572 13.85 -24.86 -19.95
C THR A 572 12.99 -25.93 -19.26
N LEU A 573 11.84 -25.57 -18.71
CA LEU A 573 11.01 -26.51 -17.94
C LEU A 573 10.20 -27.46 -18.81
N THR A 574 10.09 -28.70 -18.34
CA THR A 574 9.32 -29.77 -18.99
C THR A 574 8.07 -30.12 -18.19
N GLN A 575 7.17 -30.88 -18.83
CA GLN A 575 5.96 -31.41 -18.21
C GLN A 575 6.24 -32.21 -16.93
N GLU A 576 7.32 -32.99 -16.89
CA GLU A 576 7.72 -33.80 -15.73
C GLU A 576 8.05 -32.94 -14.50
N HIS A 577 8.69 -31.77 -14.70
CA HIS A 577 8.98 -30.85 -13.60
C HIS A 577 7.69 -30.31 -12.95
N LEU A 578 6.66 -30.04 -13.76
CA LEU A 578 5.36 -29.61 -13.26
C LEU A 578 4.65 -30.73 -12.50
N LEU A 579 4.69 -31.96 -13.02
CA LEU A 579 4.14 -33.14 -12.33
C LEU A 579 4.82 -33.38 -10.99
N LYS A 580 6.15 -33.29 -10.96
CA LYS A 580 6.93 -33.40 -9.73
C LYS A 580 6.49 -32.33 -8.73
N TYR A 581 6.40 -31.07 -9.16
CA TYR A 581 5.96 -29.99 -8.30
C TYR A 581 4.54 -30.22 -7.76
N PHE A 582 3.60 -30.65 -8.61
CA PHE A 582 2.23 -30.96 -8.23
C PHE A 582 2.18 -32.03 -7.14
N ARG A 583 2.86 -33.17 -7.33
CA ARG A 583 2.88 -34.29 -6.37
C ARG A 583 3.33 -33.87 -4.97
N TYR A 584 4.31 -32.97 -4.87
CA TYR A 584 4.85 -32.52 -3.58
C TYR A 584 4.09 -31.33 -2.96
N ASN A 585 3.37 -30.53 -3.75
CA ASN A 585 2.88 -29.23 -3.30
C ASN A 585 1.38 -28.98 -3.46
N LYS A 586 0.61 -29.89 -4.09
CA LYS A 586 -0.81 -29.66 -4.41
C LYS A 586 -1.66 -29.20 -3.20
N ASP A 587 -1.41 -29.75 -2.03
CA ASP A 587 -2.16 -29.45 -0.79
C ASP A 587 -1.55 -28.28 0.01
N GLN A 588 -0.50 -27.65 -0.53
CA GLN A 588 0.20 -26.50 0.06
C GLN A 588 0.05 -25.24 -0.81
N LEU A 589 -1.01 -25.14 -1.61
CA LEU A 589 -1.28 -23.97 -2.44
C LEU A 589 -2.56 -23.30 -1.95
N ASN A 590 -2.53 -21.98 -1.74
CA ASN A 590 -3.76 -21.19 -1.62
C ASN A 590 -4.40 -20.98 -3.00
N ASP A 591 -5.63 -20.49 -3.05
CA ASP A 591 -6.36 -20.31 -4.31
C ASP A 591 -5.67 -19.40 -5.33
N SER A 592 -4.96 -18.35 -4.90
CA SER A 592 -4.19 -17.50 -5.82
C SER A 592 -3.03 -18.26 -6.46
N HIS A 593 -2.36 -19.13 -5.69
CA HIS A 593 -1.32 -20.02 -6.17
C HIS A 593 -1.91 -21.07 -7.13
N LYS A 594 -3.07 -21.65 -6.79
CA LYS A 594 -3.78 -22.62 -7.62
C LYS A 594 -4.11 -22.02 -8.98
N PHE A 595 -4.72 -20.82 -9.04
CA PHE A 595 -5.04 -20.15 -10.32
C PHE A 595 -3.82 -19.98 -11.23
N LEU A 596 -2.67 -19.59 -10.65
CA LEU A 596 -1.42 -19.44 -11.41
C LEU A 596 -0.91 -20.80 -11.92
N PHE A 597 -0.96 -21.83 -11.07
CA PHE A 597 -0.44 -23.15 -11.40
C PHE A 597 -1.31 -23.91 -12.40
N ILE A 598 -2.64 -23.88 -12.25
CA ILE A 598 -3.61 -24.48 -13.19
C ILE A 598 -3.36 -23.96 -14.61
N ARG A 599 -3.13 -22.65 -14.76
CA ARG A 599 -2.83 -22.07 -16.08
C ARG A 599 -1.57 -22.68 -16.69
N MET A 600 -0.55 -22.99 -15.89
CA MET A 600 0.67 -23.65 -16.37
C MET A 600 0.39 -25.10 -16.75
N LEU A 601 -0.29 -25.86 -15.89
CA LEU A 601 -0.68 -27.25 -16.14
C LEU A 601 -1.46 -27.40 -17.45
N LEU A 602 -2.48 -26.54 -17.67
CA LEU A 602 -3.27 -26.55 -18.90
C LEU A 602 -2.45 -26.23 -20.15
N ASN A 603 -1.42 -25.39 -20.06
CA ASN A 603 -0.55 -25.09 -21.20
C ASN A 603 0.34 -26.28 -21.59
N PHE A 604 0.60 -27.20 -20.64
CA PHE A 604 1.33 -28.46 -20.85
C PHE A 604 0.40 -29.67 -21.01
N ASN A 605 -0.91 -29.46 -21.20
CA ASN A 605 -1.93 -30.50 -21.32
C ASN A 605 -2.04 -31.45 -20.11
N LEU A 606 -1.65 -31.01 -18.91
CA LEU A 606 -1.82 -31.72 -17.65
C LEU A 606 -3.22 -31.48 -17.08
N THR A 607 -4.22 -32.11 -17.68
CA THR A 607 -5.63 -31.82 -17.44
C THR A 607 -6.18 -32.46 -16.17
N GLN A 608 -5.67 -33.62 -15.76
CA GLN A 608 -6.11 -34.31 -14.53
C GLN A 608 -5.69 -33.53 -13.28
N GLU A 609 -4.42 -33.10 -13.25
CA GLU A 609 -3.87 -32.30 -12.16
C GLU A 609 -4.52 -30.92 -12.09
N ALA A 610 -4.85 -30.33 -13.25
CA ALA A 610 -5.60 -29.09 -13.32
C ALA A 610 -7.02 -29.24 -12.75
N SER A 611 -7.71 -30.36 -13.04
CA SER A 611 -9.05 -30.67 -12.51
C SER A 611 -9.04 -30.74 -10.99
N TYR A 612 -8.12 -31.52 -10.43
CA TYR A 612 -7.95 -31.65 -8.99
C TYR A 612 -7.78 -30.28 -8.31
N LEU A 613 -6.90 -29.42 -8.84
CA LEU A 613 -6.69 -28.11 -8.24
C LEU A 613 -7.93 -27.20 -8.38
N LEU A 614 -8.65 -27.25 -9.49
CA LEU A 614 -9.86 -26.44 -9.72
C LEU A 614 -11.00 -26.81 -8.78
N GLU A 615 -11.18 -28.10 -8.52
CA GLU A 615 -12.21 -28.63 -7.62
C GLU A 615 -11.96 -28.21 -6.16
N THR A 616 -10.70 -28.05 -5.76
CA THR A 616 -10.34 -27.65 -4.38
C THR A 616 -10.39 -26.14 -4.12
N ILE A 617 -10.80 -25.31 -5.10
CA ILE A 617 -10.85 -23.84 -4.89
C ILE A 617 -12.15 -23.45 -4.19
N ASP A 618 -12.06 -22.71 -3.08
CA ASP A 618 -13.23 -22.21 -2.35
C ASP A 618 -13.99 -21.14 -3.17
N VAL A 619 -15.26 -21.43 -3.48
CA VAL A 619 -16.14 -20.59 -4.29
C VAL A 619 -16.88 -19.53 -3.47
N LEU A 620 -17.10 -19.76 -2.17
CA LEU A 620 -18.03 -18.98 -1.34
C LEU A 620 -17.62 -17.50 -1.24
N ASN A 621 -16.32 -17.21 -1.19
CA ASN A 621 -15.79 -15.86 -0.98
C ASN A 621 -14.97 -15.32 -2.15
N MET A 622 -15.20 -15.81 -3.37
CA MET A 622 -14.50 -15.31 -4.56
C MET A 622 -14.99 -13.92 -4.99
N ASN A 623 -14.04 -13.03 -5.32
CA ASN A 623 -14.36 -11.81 -6.06
C ASN A 623 -14.68 -12.10 -7.54
N ASP A 624 -15.32 -11.15 -8.21
CA ASP A 624 -15.80 -11.29 -9.59
C ASP A 624 -14.70 -11.66 -10.57
N LYS A 625 -13.50 -11.08 -10.39
CA LYS A 625 -12.31 -11.42 -11.18
C LYS A 625 -11.99 -12.92 -11.08
N ASN A 626 -11.92 -13.45 -9.86
CA ASN A 626 -11.58 -14.84 -9.62
C ASN A 626 -12.69 -15.79 -10.11
N LYS A 627 -13.97 -15.40 -9.98
CA LYS A 627 -15.10 -16.13 -10.58
C LYS A 627 -14.96 -16.25 -12.10
N MET A 628 -14.67 -15.14 -12.80
CA MET A 628 -14.42 -15.14 -14.24
C MET A 628 -13.20 -15.98 -14.64
N ILE A 629 -12.11 -15.92 -13.86
CA ILE A 629 -10.90 -16.73 -14.11
C ILE A 629 -11.21 -18.22 -13.95
N LYS A 630 -11.92 -18.60 -12.88
CA LYS A 630 -12.31 -20.00 -12.63
C LYS A 630 -13.12 -20.56 -13.78
N LEU A 631 -14.17 -19.85 -14.20
CA LEU A 631 -15.00 -20.21 -15.35
C LEU A 631 -14.15 -20.47 -16.60
N VAL A 632 -13.26 -19.54 -16.96
CA VAL A 632 -12.41 -19.68 -18.15
C VAL A 632 -11.48 -20.89 -18.05
N LEU A 633 -10.92 -21.18 -16.87
CA LEU A 633 -10.04 -22.32 -16.66
C LEU A 633 -10.82 -23.65 -16.72
N GLU A 634 -12.01 -23.72 -16.14
CA GLU A 634 -12.91 -24.88 -16.23
C GLU A 634 -13.29 -25.17 -17.68
N LEU A 635 -13.70 -24.16 -18.45
CA LEU A 635 -14.03 -24.32 -19.86
C LEU A 635 -12.84 -24.81 -20.69
N ARG A 636 -11.63 -24.27 -20.45
CA ARG A 636 -10.41 -24.73 -21.14
C ARG A 636 -10.07 -26.17 -20.78
N MET A 637 -10.25 -26.55 -19.51
CA MET A 637 -9.98 -27.89 -19.02
C MET A 637 -10.95 -28.91 -19.62
N TYR A 638 -12.26 -28.67 -19.52
CA TYR A 638 -13.27 -29.57 -20.07
C TYR A 638 -13.16 -29.68 -21.60
N LEU A 639 -12.84 -28.57 -22.29
CA LEU A 639 -12.56 -28.61 -23.72
C LEU A 639 -11.37 -29.51 -24.05
N ALA A 640 -10.31 -29.49 -23.24
CA ALA A 640 -9.15 -30.36 -23.41
C ALA A 640 -9.51 -31.84 -23.18
N GLN A 641 -10.38 -32.12 -22.20
CA GLN A 641 -10.88 -33.46 -21.85
C GLN A 641 -12.01 -33.99 -22.75
N ASN A 642 -12.51 -33.21 -23.73
CA ASN A 642 -13.72 -33.53 -24.51
C ASN A 642 -15.02 -33.60 -23.70
N ASN A 643 -15.05 -33.07 -22.47
CA ASN A 643 -16.26 -33.10 -21.63
C ASN A 643 -17.20 -31.94 -21.97
N PHE A 644 -17.91 -32.05 -23.10
CA PHE A 644 -18.81 -30.99 -23.58
C PHE A 644 -20.03 -30.77 -22.68
N GLN A 645 -20.48 -31.80 -21.97
CA GLN A 645 -21.62 -31.70 -21.05
C GLN A 645 -21.28 -30.82 -19.85
N ALA A 646 -20.13 -31.05 -19.21
CA ALA A 646 -19.67 -30.21 -18.10
C ALA A 646 -19.43 -28.75 -18.52
N MET A 647 -18.99 -28.50 -19.77
CA MET A 647 -18.90 -27.14 -20.30
C MET A 647 -20.26 -26.44 -20.34
N ILE A 648 -21.30 -27.13 -20.81
CA ILE A 648 -22.67 -26.58 -20.89
C ILE A 648 -23.18 -26.27 -19.48
N GLU A 649 -23.00 -27.19 -18.53
CA GLU A 649 -23.44 -27.01 -17.14
C GLU A 649 -22.75 -25.82 -16.47
N VAL A 650 -21.43 -25.70 -16.64
CA VAL A 650 -20.68 -24.57 -16.07
C VAL A 650 -21.12 -23.23 -16.67
N ILE A 651 -21.44 -23.16 -17.96
CA ILE A 651 -21.97 -21.94 -18.59
C ILE A 651 -23.35 -21.61 -18.02
N ASN A 652 -24.25 -22.58 -17.97
CA ASN A 652 -25.63 -22.37 -17.51
C ASN A 652 -25.70 -21.97 -16.03
N ASN A 653 -24.77 -22.46 -15.21
CA ASN A 653 -24.70 -22.15 -13.78
C ASN A 653 -24.01 -20.80 -13.50
N PHE A 654 -23.40 -20.16 -14.49
CA PHE A 654 -22.69 -18.90 -14.31
C PHE A 654 -23.62 -17.70 -14.48
N SER A 655 -24.03 -17.07 -13.37
CA SER A 655 -24.82 -15.84 -13.41
C SER A 655 -23.96 -14.64 -13.84
N LEU A 656 -24.36 -13.96 -14.92
CA LEU A 656 -23.79 -12.68 -15.35
C LEU A 656 -24.32 -11.49 -14.52
N ASN A 657 -25.43 -11.68 -13.82
CA ASN A 657 -26.08 -10.61 -13.06
C ASN A 657 -25.30 -10.26 -11.79
N GLY A 658 -25.06 -8.95 -11.59
CA GLY A 658 -24.39 -8.42 -10.41
C GLY A 658 -22.86 -8.51 -10.42
N LEU A 659 -22.24 -8.93 -11.53
CA LEU A 659 -20.78 -8.98 -11.68
C LEU A 659 -20.24 -7.72 -12.38
N TYR A 660 -19.08 -7.22 -11.94
CA TYR A 660 -18.29 -6.26 -12.70
C TYR A 660 -17.61 -6.98 -13.88
N LEU A 661 -18.31 -7.08 -15.01
CA LEU A 661 -17.85 -7.79 -16.19
C LEU A 661 -16.66 -7.09 -16.87
N SER A 662 -15.67 -7.90 -17.24
CA SER A 662 -14.50 -7.45 -17.99
C SER A 662 -14.55 -7.96 -19.43
N PRO A 663 -14.12 -7.17 -20.44
CA PRO A 663 -13.91 -7.65 -21.81
C PRO A 663 -12.97 -8.86 -21.91
N TYR A 664 -12.17 -9.12 -20.87
CA TYR A 664 -11.42 -10.36 -20.71
C TYR A 664 -12.30 -11.60 -20.94
N LEU A 665 -13.44 -11.70 -20.26
CA LEU A 665 -14.28 -12.90 -20.29
C LEU A 665 -14.73 -13.18 -21.73
N GLN A 666 -15.24 -12.15 -22.41
CA GLN A 666 -15.63 -12.23 -23.81
C GLN A 666 -14.49 -12.69 -24.71
N THR A 667 -13.31 -12.09 -24.57
CA THR A 667 -12.12 -12.42 -25.37
C THR A 667 -11.69 -13.87 -25.17
N GLN A 668 -11.74 -14.38 -23.94
CA GLN A 668 -11.40 -15.77 -23.64
C GLN A 668 -12.46 -16.74 -24.16
N CYS A 669 -13.75 -16.40 -24.04
CA CYS A 669 -14.83 -17.22 -24.59
C CYS A 669 -14.74 -17.32 -26.12
N PHE A 670 -14.40 -16.24 -26.84
CA PHE A 670 -14.12 -16.31 -28.29
C PHE A 670 -12.94 -17.23 -28.62
N TYR A 671 -11.88 -17.21 -27.81
CA TYR A 671 -10.76 -18.11 -27.98
C TYR A 671 -11.17 -19.58 -27.80
N ILE A 672 -11.97 -19.88 -26.77
CA ILE A 672 -12.52 -21.20 -26.50
C ILE A 672 -13.47 -21.65 -27.63
N GLU A 673 -14.35 -20.77 -28.12
CA GLU A 673 -15.25 -21.01 -29.26
C GLU A 673 -14.46 -21.42 -30.52
N SER A 674 -13.41 -20.67 -30.85
CA SER A 674 -12.55 -20.96 -31.99
C SER A 674 -11.81 -22.30 -31.84
N MET A 675 -11.33 -22.61 -30.64
CA MET A 675 -10.71 -23.91 -30.34
C MET A 675 -11.70 -25.07 -30.49
N LEU A 676 -12.90 -24.94 -29.92
CA LEU A 676 -13.96 -25.93 -30.02
C LEU A 676 -14.39 -26.15 -31.48
N ARG A 677 -14.64 -25.07 -32.22
CA ARG A 677 -14.99 -25.13 -33.65
C ARG A 677 -13.91 -25.83 -34.47
N THR A 678 -12.63 -25.53 -34.20
CA THR A 678 -11.50 -26.19 -34.88
C THR A 678 -11.45 -27.67 -34.53
N LYS A 679 -11.70 -28.03 -33.27
CA LYS A 679 -11.69 -29.42 -32.79
C LYS A 679 -12.82 -30.24 -33.43
N LEU A 680 -14.04 -29.71 -33.45
CA LEU A 680 -15.20 -30.36 -34.08
C LEU A 680 -15.02 -30.54 -35.59
N ARG A 681 -14.47 -29.55 -36.29
CA ARG A 681 -14.18 -29.68 -37.73
C ARG A 681 -13.18 -30.80 -38.00
N LYS A 682 -12.10 -30.90 -37.22
CA LYS A 682 -11.11 -31.97 -37.41
C LYS A 682 -11.70 -33.37 -37.21
N ALA A 683 -12.59 -33.53 -36.23
CA ALA A 683 -13.30 -34.78 -35.99
C ALA A 683 -14.30 -35.12 -37.12
N GLN A 684 -14.89 -34.11 -37.79
CA GLN A 684 -15.83 -34.31 -38.90
C GLN A 684 -15.16 -34.68 -40.22
N PHE A 685 -13.97 -34.16 -40.51
CA PHE A 685 -13.31 -34.27 -41.82
C PHE A 685 -12.18 -35.33 -41.89
N GLY A 686 -12.05 -36.21 -40.89
CA GLY A 686 -11.31 -37.48 -41.00
C GLY A 686 -9.85 -37.41 -41.50
N GLY A 687 -9.11 -36.33 -41.25
CA GLY A 687 -7.74 -36.18 -41.74
C GLY A 687 -6.70 -36.63 -40.70
N THR A 688 -6.10 -37.82 -40.90
CA THR A 688 -4.79 -38.33 -40.36
C THR A 688 -4.40 -38.02 -38.90
N THR A 689 -5.33 -37.57 -38.05
CA THR A 689 -5.07 -37.19 -36.65
C THR A 689 -6.06 -37.90 -35.74
N ASN A 690 -5.51 -38.68 -34.80
CA ASN A 690 -6.14 -39.61 -33.84
C ASN A 690 -7.18 -38.98 -32.87
N ILE A 691 -8.12 -38.16 -33.33
CA ILE A 691 -9.24 -37.67 -32.50
C ILE A 691 -10.53 -38.26 -33.07
N GLU A 692 -10.81 -39.50 -32.69
CA GLU A 692 -12.09 -40.15 -32.93
C GLU A 692 -13.06 -39.70 -31.82
N LEU A 693 -14.04 -38.86 -32.17
CA LEU A 693 -15.16 -38.55 -31.30
C LEU A 693 -16.35 -39.41 -31.71
N SER A 694 -17.07 -39.97 -30.74
CA SER A 694 -18.32 -40.66 -31.02
C SER A 694 -19.37 -39.70 -31.60
N GLU A 695 -20.35 -40.23 -32.32
CA GLU A 695 -21.43 -39.42 -32.92
C GLU A 695 -22.23 -38.64 -31.85
N LYS A 696 -22.43 -39.25 -30.68
CA LYS A 696 -23.05 -38.61 -29.50
C LYS A 696 -22.21 -37.45 -28.97
N GLU A 697 -20.89 -37.61 -28.85
CA GLU A 697 -19.99 -36.53 -28.43
C GLU A 697 -19.92 -35.41 -29.46
N LEU A 698 -20.00 -35.74 -30.75
CA LEU A 698 -20.05 -34.74 -31.82
C LEU A 698 -21.33 -33.89 -31.75
N ALA A 699 -22.48 -34.52 -31.47
CA ALA A 699 -23.75 -33.84 -31.25
C ALA A 699 -23.71 -32.93 -30.02
N LEU A 700 -23.18 -33.44 -28.89
CA LEU A 700 -22.97 -32.65 -27.67
C LEU A 700 -22.00 -31.49 -27.91
N GLY A 701 -20.94 -31.71 -28.67
CA GLY A 701 -19.98 -30.68 -29.04
C GLY A 701 -20.63 -29.56 -29.87
N LYS A 702 -21.50 -29.89 -30.83
CA LYS A 702 -22.28 -28.90 -31.59
C LYS A 702 -23.23 -28.10 -30.68
N ARG A 703 -23.91 -28.75 -29.74
CA ARG A 703 -24.77 -28.08 -28.74
C ARG A 703 -23.96 -27.15 -27.83
N CYS A 704 -22.81 -27.61 -27.36
CA CYS A 704 -21.88 -26.81 -26.57
C CYS A 704 -21.40 -25.58 -27.33
N LEU A 705 -21.12 -25.71 -28.64
CA LEU A 705 -20.73 -24.59 -29.49
C LEU A 705 -21.83 -23.52 -29.60
N LEU A 706 -23.10 -23.93 -29.72
CA LEU A 706 -24.23 -22.99 -29.69
C LEU A 706 -24.33 -22.29 -28.32
N THR A 707 -24.27 -23.07 -27.24
CA THR A 707 -24.34 -22.54 -25.87
C THR A 707 -23.25 -21.50 -25.60
N ILE A 708 -22.01 -21.74 -26.05
CA ILE A 708 -20.91 -20.76 -25.92
C ILE A 708 -21.19 -19.50 -26.74
N LYS A 709 -21.77 -19.61 -27.94
CA LYS A 709 -22.10 -18.43 -28.77
C LYS A 709 -23.18 -17.58 -28.13
N ASP A 710 -24.22 -18.21 -27.59
CA ASP A 710 -25.30 -17.53 -26.89
C ASP A 710 -24.73 -16.81 -25.66
N PHE A 711 -23.90 -17.49 -24.87
CA PHE A 711 -23.22 -16.89 -23.72
C PHE A 711 -22.30 -15.70 -24.10
N ILE A 712 -21.59 -15.78 -25.23
CA ILE A 712 -20.79 -14.67 -25.76
C ILE A 712 -21.68 -13.47 -26.14
N ALA A 713 -22.86 -13.73 -26.72
CA ALA A 713 -23.83 -12.69 -27.06
C ALA A 713 -24.37 -12.02 -25.80
N ASP A 714 -24.68 -12.79 -24.75
CA ASP A 714 -25.14 -12.26 -23.46
C ASP A 714 -24.06 -11.39 -22.81
N ILE A 715 -22.81 -11.85 -22.77
CA ILE A 715 -21.68 -11.04 -22.28
C ILE A 715 -21.57 -9.74 -23.06
N LYS A 716 -21.72 -9.78 -24.39
CA LYS A 716 -21.66 -8.58 -25.24
C LYS A 716 -22.76 -7.60 -24.88
N ALA A 717 -24.00 -8.06 -24.71
CA ALA A 717 -25.13 -7.22 -24.34
C ALA A 717 -24.89 -6.52 -22.98
N HIS A 718 -24.40 -7.26 -21.98
CA HIS A 718 -24.04 -6.66 -20.69
C HIS A 718 -22.89 -5.65 -20.76
N LEU A 719 -21.88 -5.90 -21.60
CA LEU A 719 -20.76 -4.96 -21.80
C LEU A 719 -21.21 -3.68 -22.52
N GLN A 720 -22.17 -3.77 -23.45
CA GLN A 720 -22.79 -2.62 -24.12
C GLN A 720 -23.64 -1.81 -23.15
N LYS A 721 -24.48 -2.47 -22.35
CA LYS A 721 -25.23 -1.81 -21.27
C LYS A 721 -24.29 -1.05 -20.31
N SER A 722 -23.12 -1.61 -20.00
CA SER A 722 -22.11 -0.92 -19.18
C SER A 722 -21.49 0.30 -19.88
N GLU A 723 -21.47 0.37 -21.21
CA GLU A 723 -21.00 1.55 -21.96
C GLU A 723 -21.95 2.73 -21.81
N GLU A 724 -23.24 2.46 -21.60
CA GLU A 724 -24.27 3.47 -21.37
C GLU A 724 -24.35 3.88 -19.89
N GLU A 725 -24.28 2.92 -18.97
CA GLU A 725 -24.47 3.16 -17.53
C GLU A 725 -23.26 3.78 -16.82
N VAL A 726 -22.03 3.41 -17.22
CA VAL A 726 -20.82 3.85 -16.50
C VAL A 726 -20.55 5.36 -16.63
N PRO A 727 -20.75 6.01 -17.79
CA PRO A 727 -20.69 7.48 -17.88
C PRO A 727 -21.64 8.18 -16.90
N VAL A 728 -22.89 7.71 -16.79
CA VAL A 728 -23.87 8.23 -15.83
C VAL A 728 -23.42 8.01 -14.38
N LEU A 729 -22.79 6.86 -14.10
CA LEU A 729 -22.19 6.58 -12.80
C LEU A 729 -21.03 7.55 -12.48
N ILE A 730 -20.20 7.91 -13.47
CA ILE A 730 -19.13 8.90 -13.29
C ILE A 730 -19.71 10.26 -12.95
N GLU A 731 -20.76 10.71 -13.65
CA GLU A 731 -21.45 11.96 -13.34
C GLU A 731 -22.04 11.96 -11.92
N ARG A 732 -22.67 10.86 -11.52
CA ARG A 732 -23.16 10.66 -10.15
C ARG A 732 -22.02 10.75 -9.13
N ILE A 733 -20.88 10.11 -9.39
CA ILE A 733 -19.70 10.19 -8.51
C ILE A 733 -19.27 11.65 -8.32
N ILE A 734 -19.13 12.42 -9.41
CA ILE A 734 -18.74 13.83 -9.32
C ILE A 734 -19.76 14.64 -8.53
N LYS A 735 -21.06 14.44 -8.79
CA LYS A 735 -22.14 15.11 -8.05
C LYS A 735 -22.08 14.83 -6.55
N VAL A 736 -21.87 13.58 -6.16
CA VAL A 736 -21.74 13.19 -4.74
C VAL A 736 -20.51 13.82 -4.10
N LEU A 737 -19.38 13.88 -4.82
CA LEU A 737 -18.17 14.55 -4.34
C LEU A 737 -18.40 16.06 -4.17
N ASP A 738 -19.12 16.70 -5.08
CA ASP A 738 -19.52 18.12 -4.98
C ASP A 738 -20.40 18.39 -3.76
N GLU A 739 -21.45 17.58 -3.57
CA GLU A 739 -22.33 17.66 -2.41
C GLU A 739 -21.56 17.45 -1.10
N TRP A 740 -20.63 16.49 -1.08
CA TRP A 740 -19.84 16.21 0.10
C TRP A 740 -18.87 17.34 0.45
N LYS A 741 -18.21 17.90 -0.58
CA LYS A 741 -17.27 19.02 -0.42
C LYS A 741 -17.96 20.31 0.01
N SER A 742 -19.14 20.61 -0.54
CA SER A 742 -19.92 21.80 -0.17
C SER A 742 -20.47 21.73 1.25
N ASN A 743 -21.00 20.57 1.66
CA ASN A 743 -21.50 20.37 3.02
C ASN A 743 -20.37 20.40 4.08
N GLY A 744 -19.16 19.94 3.73
CA GLY A 744 -17.98 20.01 4.60
C GLY A 744 -17.52 21.43 4.93
N GLN A 745 -17.86 22.43 4.10
CA GLN A 745 -17.56 23.85 4.37
C GLN A 745 -18.58 24.52 5.30
N HIS A 746 -19.74 23.91 5.53
CA HIS A 746 -20.82 24.44 6.36
C HIS A 746 -20.94 23.76 7.74
N TYR A 747 -20.14 22.73 8.02
CA TYR A 747 -20.14 22.07 9.32
C TYR A 747 -19.29 22.85 10.33
N VAL A 748 -19.88 23.88 10.92
CA VAL A 748 -19.46 24.36 12.25
C VAL A 748 -19.98 23.32 13.23
N ALA A 749 -19.09 22.51 13.80
CA ALA A 749 -19.46 21.55 14.83
C ALA A 749 -20.27 22.28 15.93
N PRO A 750 -21.43 21.76 16.37
CA PRO A 750 -21.96 22.18 17.66
C PRO A 750 -20.94 21.73 18.71
N LEU A 751 -20.39 22.72 19.43
CA LEU A 751 -19.46 22.56 20.55
C LEU A 751 -20.04 21.67 21.65
#